data_AF-A0A0Q0DGT1-F1
#
_entry.id   AF-A0A0Q0DGT1-F1
#
_cell.length_a   1.000
_cell.length_b   1.000
_cell.length_c   1.000
_cell.angle_alpha   90.00
_cell.angle_beta   90.00
_cell.angle_gamma   90.00
#
_symmetry.space_group_name_H-M   'P 1'
#
loop_
_entity.id
_entity.type
_entity.pdbx_description
1 polymer ?
#
loop_
_entity_poly.entity_id
_entity_poly.type
_entity_poly.pdbx_seq_one_letter_code
_entity_poly.pdbx_strand_id
1 'polypeptide(L)'
;MSDEIVFTLVGGEFQARPYAGWATQSFDIVDQNDGSVGIRNQYNAVVVSMTTARVWASTYIGTQSQSFEVKNYPDGSCTLHSKYYPVVIEMTDSGVVPKAFIEGDLAQRFYLVYQGDGSTGIRKVSRVFNTRKRPNDLQGSLAANVQFAQSQIFPARPTAGDSQPYLTAKRKALLMVKPEGCINALSVTINDGGGVVLGYLILNKPYQLPKTVYHVTSTAGDLGFNLLSGPTHTLKNRSEISKLSDHSGAFLLEKLQQHEWVDIENEDSNRVGEIYLPACSTLNGSIVRVHSTADGPLTVFFDGRELSVQKGETYQFKCVSGSWVSDVEWGNRTLVYAENTWSAVIPAHWIKPGITLHFDSDQFSGDLTNLQVGGTTELLINTIDIGMLTTPRNAYTFAVEPVYHRQYFQTIPVTRLVVNNYESLYLSQVMLPNGTLLTDFDPSEGGWHTGTMRERIGKELISLGINHANYGINCFEGEAAWTPYVAAQLTAHNSRGKYANGIQVHGGSGGAGMVTLDSSLGNEFSHELGHNYGLGHYPGGFDGSVHQDADGVNSTWGWDMDSGLFFPNFRPNISHVETCLEGRCQSPFFGRSFGTDTMAGGSAMSSLNWFTLHTPYTAAITQTFLESKPVFAQDSSTGFRKWDPDTQSMEPYAHRVDVMRLLLASNADLTEGAISALLNKSRLVKVSMYDGSWGPSIHIPPASSFNAHCIVTVESNAGYGSQLYIDGRVISVMRGFAKSYISSGSSWNECIVLDGEMSRVTAPNSELSQPALTAFLNKHRVVRVAMWDGNWASSIDVPPASHANNGRVIMIDQKATYTTQLTINGLIIPVPKGAVMYFLSDGSQWNDYAHLTDTSIERSPQAFGVPVSTIVGYYDPQTELQSYIYPALHGAYGFIYADDSATLIDTDCQLWVTSPGQTLRFKLDNNRIRSSVMNAFHINIAESSERRTVKIICNGKTVVERLIHPAEVPLTYTVNGE
;
A
#
# COMPACT_ATOMS: atom_id res chain seq x y z
N MET A 1 -7.48 36.07 8.43
CA MET A 1 -6.93 36.12 9.81
C MET A 1 -5.58 35.43 9.76
N SER A 2 -4.60 35.85 10.58
CA SER A 2 -3.29 35.20 10.60
C SER A 2 -3.40 33.89 11.38
N ASP A 3 -2.81 32.80 10.86
CA ASP A 3 -2.74 31.50 11.55
C ASP A 3 -1.71 31.51 12.70
N GLU A 4 -1.02 32.64 12.92
CA GLU A 4 -0.04 32.80 13.99
C GLU A 4 -0.68 32.75 15.38
N ILE A 5 -0.04 32.00 16.27
CA ILE A 5 -0.40 31.94 17.69
C ILE A 5 0.43 32.95 18.47
N VAL A 6 -0.24 33.77 19.27
CA VAL A 6 0.37 34.88 20.01
C VAL A 6 0.03 34.85 21.49
N PHE A 7 0.96 35.39 22.27
CA PHE A 7 0.81 35.62 23.69
C PHE A 7 -0.33 36.62 23.95
N THR A 8 -1.37 36.21 24.66
CA THR A 8 -2.60 37.02 24.81
C THR A 8 -3.04 37.10 26.27
N LEU A 9 -3.36 38.30 26.74
CA LEU A 9 -3.96 38.54 28.05
C LEU A 9 -5.46 38.15 28.05
N VAL A 10 -5.85 37.22 28.92
CA VAL A 10 -7.23 36.73 29.07
C VAL A 10 -7.57 36.58 30.56
N GLY A 11 -8.48 37.41 31.07
CA GLY A 11 -9.01 37.25 32.43
C GLY A 11 -7.97 37.35 33.56
N GLY A 12 -6.88 38.10 33.36
CA GLY A 12 -5.79 38.24 34.33
C GLY A 12 -4.66 37.20 34.19
N GLU A 13 -4.79 36.26 33.25
CA GLU A 13 -3.80 35.25 32.92
C GLU A 13 -3.34 35.40 31.46
N PHE A 14 -2.28 34.68 31.08
CA PHE A 14 -1.78 34.66 29.70
C PHE A 14 -2.06 33.33 29.01
N GLN A 15 -2.50 33.40 27.76
CA GLN A 15 -2.89 32.24 26.95
C GLN A 15 -2.35 32.36 25.52
N ALA A 16 -2.14 31.21 24.89
CA ALA A 16 -1.87 31.12 23.47
C ALA A 16 -3.18 31.29 22.68
N ARG A 17 -3.29 32.32 21.82
CA ARG A 17 -4.48 32.56 20.99
C ARG A 17 -4.09 32.95 19.56
N PRO A 18 -4.95 32.71 18.55
CA PRO A 18 -4.74 33.24 17.21
C PRO A 18 -4.58 34.76 17.23
N TYR A 19 -3.71 35.28 16.37
CA TYR A 19 -3.50 36.71 16.23
C TYR A 19 -4.74 37.38 15.63
N ALA A 20 -5.24 38.39 16.33
CA ALA A 20 -6.41 39.17 15.93
C ALA A 20 -6.19 40.69 16.05
N GLY A 21 -4.95 41.12 16.35
CA GLY A 21 -4.60 42.54 16.49
C GLY A 21 -5.27 43.20 17.71
N TRP A 22 -5.57 42.42 18.75
CA TRP A 22 -6.25 42.95 19.94
C TRP A 22 -5.28 43.70 20.86
N ALA A 23 -5.83 44.64 21.64
CA ALA A 23 -5.11 45.33 22.70
C ALA A 23 -4.46 44.37 23.70
N THR A 24 -5.09 43.22 23.96
CA THR A 24 -4.58 42.15 24.82
C THR A 24 -3.39 41.37 24.26
N GLN A 25 -3.03 41.61 22.98
CA GLN A 25 -1.93 40.96 22.25
C GLN A 25 -0.75 41.91 22.00
N SER A 26 -0.82 43.13 22.54
CA SER A 26 0.08 44.25 22.23
C SER A 26 0.90 44.62 23.46
N PHE A 27 2.23 44.47 23.36
CA PHE A 27 3.15 44.62 24.49
C PHE A 27 4.26 45.63 24.23
N ASP A 28 4.65 46.36 25.25
CA ASP A 28 5.88 47.13 25.29
C ASP A 28 6.98 46.28 25.93
N ILE A 29 8.10 46.14 25.21
CA ILE A 29 9.32 45.48 25.70
C ILE A 29 10.26 46.59 26.18
N VAL A 30 10.41 46.73 27.50
CA VAL A 30 11.03 47.90 28.13
C VAL A 30 12.29 47.51 28.89
N ASP A 31 13.44 48.07 28.51
CA ASP A 31 14.68 47.94 29.27
C ASP A 31 14.56 48.62 30.65
N GLN A 32 15.07 47.96 31.67
CA GLN A 32 15.06 48.42 33.06
C GLN A 32 16.47 48.76 33.54
N ASN A 33 16.57 49.63 34.55
CA ASN A 33 17.85 50.13 35.08
C ASN A 33 18.75 49.03 35.66
N ASP A 34 18.18 47.90 36.07
CA ASP A 34 18.93 46.76 36.60
C ASP A 34 19.48 45.86 35.47
N GLY A 35 19.23 46.19 34.20
CA GLY A 35 19.59 45.40 33.02
C GLY A 35 18.60 44.28 32.70
N SER A 36 17.45 44.22 33.39
CA SER A 36 16.34 43.33 33.01
C SER A 36 15.43 43.98 31.96
N VAL A 37 14.53 43.18 31.40
CA VAL A 37 13.46 43.60 30.51
C VAL A 37 12.12 43.45 31.21
N GLY A 38 11.28 44.48 31.15
CA GLY A 38 9.87 44.42 31.53
C GLY A 38 9.00 44.19 30.31
N ILE A 39 8.06 43.25 30.41
CA ILE A 39 7.06 42.99 29.37
C ILE A 39 5.73 43.53 29.85
N ARG A 40 5.28 44.64 29.27
CA ARG A 40 4.09 45.39 29.71
C ARG A 40 3.02 45.30 28.64
N ASN A 41 1.76 45.08 29.00
CA ASN A 41 0.71 45.24 28.01
C ASN A 41 0.53 46.74 27.72
N GLN A 42 0.50 47.15 26.45
CA GLN A 42 0.50 48.57 26.08
C GLN A 42 -0.81 49.28 26.51
N TYR A 43 -1.92 48.55 26.47
CA TYR A 43 -3.26 49.11 26.66
C TYR A 43 -3.88 48.79 28.01
N ASN A 44 -3.34 47.80 28.71
CA ASN A 44 -3.80 47.37 30.03
C ASN A 44 -2.69 47.69 31.01
N ALA A 45 -3.00 48.30 32.16
CA ALA A 45 -2.01 48.69 33.18
C ALA A 45 -1.43 47.49 33.97
N VAL A 46 -1.04 46.44 33.26
CA VAL A 46 -0.53 45.17 33.77
C VAL A 46 0.74 44.76 33.04
N VAL A 47 1.57 43.99 33.72
CA VAL A 47 2.83 43.43 33.24
C VAL A 47 2.82 41.92 33.38
N VAL A 48 3.65 41.25 32.58
CA VAL A 48 3.92 39.83 32.73
C VAL A 48 4.73 39.63 34.01
N SER A 49 4.26 38.74 34.88
CA SER A 49 5.00 38.24 36.04
C SER A 49 5.22 36.75 35.91
N MET A 50 6.39 36.28 36.33
CA MET A 50 6.75 34.85 36.32
C MET A 50 7.51 34.44 37.59
N THR A 51 7.13 33.29 38.14
CA THR A 51 7.91 32.54 39.14
C THR A 51 8.14 31.12 38.65
N THR A 52 8.75 30.25 39.45
CA THR A 52 8.84 28.82 39.13
C THR A 52 7.49 28.10 39.08
N ALA A 53 6.41 28.70 39.61
CA ALA A 53 5.11 28.06 39.75
C ALA A 53 4.08 28.50 38.69
N ARG A 54 4.10 29.77 38.26
CA ARG A 54 3.13 30.29 37.28
C ARG A 54 3.62 31.53 36.54
N VAL A 55 2.95 31.84 35.42
CA VAL A 55 3.00 33.11 34.68
C VAL A 55 1.63 33.78 34.79
N TRP A 56 1.56 35.06 35.14
CA TRP A 56 0.28 35.77 35.33
C TRP A 56 0.41 37.29 35.08
N ALA A 57 -0.72 37.99 34.97
CA ALA A 57 -0.74 39.45 34.82
C ALA A 57 -0.82 40.16 36.18
N SER A 58 -0.02 41.21 36.38
CA SER A 58 0.04 41.97 37.64
C SER A 58 0.31 43.45 37.41
N THR A 59 0.01 44.32 38.38
CA THR A 59 0.42 45.74 38.29
C THR A 59 1.93 45.87 38.42
N TYR A 60 2.53 46.80 37.66
CA TYR A 60 3.97 47.03 37.73
C TYR A 60 4.36 47.65 39.07
N ILE A 61 5.22 46.95 39.82
CA ILE A 61 5.79 47.43 41.09
C ILE A 61 7.31 47.17 41.19
N GLY A 62 7.94 46.67 40.11
CA GLY A 62 9.40 46.47 40.03
C GLY A 62 9.91 45.27 40.82
N THR A 63 9.12 44.20 40.94
CA THR A 63 9.53 42.98 41.65
C THR A 63 10.44 42.08 40.81
N GLN A 64 11.13 41.16 41.47
CA GLN A 64 11.91 40.10 40.81
C GLN A 64 11.09 39.28 39.80
N SER A 65 9.80 39.04 40.10
CA SER A 65 8.90 38.32 39.19
C SER A 65 8.59 39.08 37.89
N GLN A 66 8.85 40.40 37.82
CA GLN A 66 8.57 41.29 36.68
C GLN A 66 9.82 41.60 35.85
N SER A 67 10.91 40.86 36.08
CA SER A 67 12.23 41.11 35.50
C SER A 67 12.66 39.92 34.64
N PHE A 68 12.78 40.14 33.33
CA PHE A 68 13.11 39.11 32.35
C PHE A 68 14.49 39.34 31.71
N GLU A 69 15.05 38.30 31.13
CA GLU A 69 16.17 38.37 30.18
C GLU A 69 15.68 37.84 28.83
N VAL A 70 15.86 38.64 27.77
CA VAL A 70 15.54 38.23 26.40
C VAL A 70 16.82 37.71 25.75
N LYS A 71 16.87 36.41 25.43
CA LYS A 71 18.01 35.83 24.71
C LYS A 71 17.67 35.69 23.24
N ASN A 72 18.32 36.49 22.40
CA ASN A 72 18.09 36.51 20.96
C ASN A 72 18.93 35.45 20.25
N TYR A 73 18.38 34.92 19.15
CA TYR A 73 19.02 33.94 18.30
C TYR A 73 19.23 34.49 16.88
N PRO A 74 20.19 33.94 16.11
CA PRO A 74 20.48 34.42 14.76
C PRO A 74 19.27 34.41 13.82
N ASP A 75 18.34 33.46 13.99
CA ASP A 75 17.13 33.35 13.18
C ASP A 75 16.06 34.42 13.48
N GLY A 76 16.37 35.38 14.37
CA GLY A 76 15.48 36.47 14.77
C GLY A 76 14.48 36.08 15.85
N SER A 77 14.48 34.84 16.33
CA SER A 77 13.68 34.43 17.48
C SER A 77 14.40 34.72 18.79
N CYS A 78 13.69 34.62 19.90
CA CYS A 78 14.21 34.79 21.25
C CYS A 78 13.57 33.81 22.24
N THR A 79 14.20 33.62 23.39
CA THR A 79 13.59 33.03 24.59
C THR A 79 13.42 34.10 25.68
N LEU A 80 12.37 33.95 26.48
CA LEU A 80 12.02 34.88 27.56
C LEU A 80 12.31 34.23 28.92
N HIS A 81 13.50 34.51 29.47
CA HIS A 81 13.96 33.96 30.74
C HIS A 81 13.50 34.84 31.91
N SER A 82 13.19 34.24 33.07
CA SER A 82 13.21 35.02 34.29
C SER A 82 14.65 35.32 34.66
N LYS A 83 14.91 36.57 35.06
CA LYS A 83 16.24 36.97 35.57
C LYS A 83 16.58 36.34 36.91
N TYR A 84 15.57 36.06 37.73
CA TYR A 84 15.75 35.65 39.13
C TYR A 84 15.32 34.22 39.42
N TYR A 85 14.58 33.58 38.52
CA TYR A 85 14.16 32.19 38.64
C TYR A 85 14.72 31.36 37.47
N PRO A 86 15.11 30.09 37.68
CA PRO A 86 15.71 29.25 36.64
C PRO A 86 14.66 28.68 35.67
N VAL A 87 13.78 29.54 35.15
CA VAL A 87 12.67 29.19 34.27
C VAL A 87 12.55 30.16 33.10
N VAL A 88 11.98 29.67 32.01
CA VAL A 88 11.61 30.40 30.80
C VAL A 88 10.11 30.30 30.58
N ILE A 89 9.57 31.23 29.79
CA ILE A 89 8.21 31.11 29.27
C ILE A 89 8.16 30.00 28.23
N GLU A 90 7.29 29.02 28.47
CA GLU A 90 6.83 28.05 27.48
C GLU A 90 5.38 28.37 27.11
N MET A 91 5.06 28.34 25.82
CA MET A 91 3.70 28.56 25.33
C MET A 91 3.26 27.36 24.51
N THR A 92 2.31 26.58 25.01
CA THR A 92 1.70 25.46 24.29
C THR A 92 0.20 25.66 24.10
N ASP A 93 -0.45 24.73 23.41
CA ASP A 93 -1.92 24.64 23.38
C ASP A 93 -2.57 24.52 24.77
N SER A 94 -1.80 24.05 25.76
CA SER A 94 -2.22 23.84 27.14
C SER A 94 -2.10 25.11 27.99
N GLY A 95 -1.41 26.15 27.48
CA GLY A 95 -1.30 27.46 28.13
C GLY A 95 0.10 28.05 28.11
N VAL A 96 0.26 29.16 28.83
CA VAL A 96 1.55 29.82 29.06
C VAL A 96 2.03 29.49 30.46
N VAL A 97 3.18 28.82 30.58
CA VAL A 97 3.68 28.31 31.87
C VAL A 97 5.19 28.52 32.01
N PRO A 98 5.71 28.61 33.25
CA PRO A 98 7.15 28.61 33.48
C PRO A 98 7.70 27.19 33.39
N LYS A 99 8.79 27.00 32.65
CA LYS A 99 9.49 25.71 32.52
C LYS A 99 10.99 25.88 32.61
N ALA A 100 11.70 24.79 32.94
CA ALA A 100 13.15 24.77 32.80
C ALA A 100 13.53 24.99 31.33
N PHE A 101 14.59 25.76 31.10
CA PHE A 101 15.07 26.01 29.74
C PHE A 101 15.57 24.72 29.10
N ILE A 102 15.12 24.46 27.87
CA ILE A 102 15.55 23.33 27.06
C ILE A 102 16.03 23.86 25.71
N GLU A 103 17.30 23.64 25.43
CA GLU A 103 17.89 24.08 24.17
C GLU A 103 17.21 23.38 22.98
N GLY A 104 16.76 24.19 22.01
CA GLY A 104 16.08 23.69 20.81
C GLY A 104 14.58 23.43 20.97
N ASP A 105 14.00 23.59 22.16
CA ASP A 105 12.54 23.46 22.33
C ASP A 105 11.81 24.66 21.71
N LEU A 106 11.09 24.39 20.63
CA LEU A 106 10.37 25.42 19.86
C LEU A 106 9.17 25.99 20.62
N ALA A 107 8.65 25.32 21.65
CA ALA A 107 7.58 25.86 22.49
C ALA A 107 8.07 26.98 23.43
N GLN A 108 9.39 27.12 23.60
CA GLN A 108 10.05 28.15 24.43
C GLN A 108 10.62 29.30 23.58
N ARG A 109 10.43 29.27 22.25
CA ARG A 109 10.95 30.28 21.32
C ARG A 109 9.84 31.15 20.74
N PHE A 110 10.14 32.44 20.62
CA PHE A 110 9.20 33.48 20.19
C PHE A 110 9.83 34.41 19.15
N TYR A 111 9.02 34.92 18.22
CA TYR A 111 9.36 36.12 17.45
C TYR A 111 8.73 37.34 18.11
N LEU A 112 9.53 38.37 18.35
CA LEU A 112 9.06 39.69 18.77
C LEU A 112 8.78 40.51 17.53
N VAL A 113 7.50 40.71 17.21
CA VAL A 113 7.10 41.37 15.97
C VAL A 113 6.52 42.74 16.26
N TYR A 114 7.18 43.77 15.75
CA TYR A 114 6.72 45.15 15.84
C TYR A 114 5.42 45.34 15.05
N GLN A 115 4.47 46.06 15.66
CA GLN A 115 3.12 46.27 15.15
C GLN A 115 2.93 47.74 14.75
N GLY A 116 1.98 48.01 13.85
CA GLY A 116 1.75 49.37 13.32
C GLY A 116 1.29 50.40 14.36
N ASP A 117 0.88 49.96 15.55
CA ASP A 117 0.48 50.80 16.69
C ASP A 117 1.64 51.10 17.67
N GLY A 118 2.85 50.70 17.32
CA GLY A 118 4.05 50.91 18.13
C GLY A 118 4.34 49.84 19.16
N SER A 119 3.44 48.87 19.34
CA SER A 119 3.66 47.74 20.25
C SER A 119 4.39 46.58 19.59
N THR A 120 4.69 45.57 20.40
CA THR A 120 5.28 44.30 20.01
C THR A 120 4.30 43.16 20.30
N GLY A 121 4.02 42.35 19.28
CA GLY A 121 3.36 41.06 19.44
C GLY A 121 4.39 39.97 19.74
N ILE A 122 4.14 39.13 20.73
CA ILE A 122 4.98 37.97 21.06
C ILE A 122 4.39 36.75 20.36
N ARG A 123 5.00 36.33 19.25
CA ARG A 123 4.48 35.25 18.39
C ARG A 123 5.24 33.96 18.64
N LYS A 124 4.53 32.84 18.67
CA LYS A 124 5.13 31.52 18.78
C LYS A 124 5.98 31.18 17.56
N VAL A 125 7.13 30.54 17.76
CA VAL A 125 7.93 30.01 16.62
C VAL A 125 7.32 28.72 16.09
N SER A 126 6.95 27.77 16.97
CA SER A 126 6.44 26.47 16.53
C SER A 126 5.09 26.62 15.80
N ARG A 127 4.96 25.86 14.70
CA ARG A 127 3.74 25.72 13.90
C ARG A 127 3.23 24.30 14.11
N VAL A 128 2.27 24.17 15.03
CA VAL A 128 1.75 22.89 15.50
C VAL A 128 0.64 22.44 14.56
N PHE A 129 0.77 21.24 14.00
CA PHE A 129 -0.23 20.67 13.10
C PHE A 129 -1.44 20.15 13.88
N ASN A 130 -1.24 19.21 14.79
CA ASN A 130 -2.31 18.57 15.54
C ASN A 130 -2.54 19.28 16.88
N THR A 131 -3.46 20.25 16.85
CA THR A 131 -3.95 20.95 18.04
C THR A 131 -5.27 20.38 18.57
N ARG A 132 -5.75 19.23 18.05
CA ARG A 132 -7.01 18.65 18.51
C ARG A 132 -6.95 18.24 19.98
N LYS A 133 -8.05 18.53 20.67
CA LYS A 133 -8.40 17.83 21.90
C LYS A 133 -9.09 16.52 21.54
N ARG A 134 -8.38 15.41 21.71
CA ARG A 134 -8.95 14.07 21.53
C ARG A 134 -9.45 13.51 22.86
N PRO A 135 -10.45 12.62 22.86
CA PRO A 135 -10.89 11.94 24.07
C PRO A 135 -9.75 11.11 24.69
N ASN A 136 -9.83 10.92 26.00
CA ASN A 136 -9.02 9.97 26.74
C ASN A 136 -9.23 8.54 26.21
N ASP A 137 -8.12 7.83 25.93
CA ASP A 137 -8.10 6.44 25.49
C ASP A 137 -7.84 5.45 26.65
N LEU A 138 -7.34 5.96 27.79
CA LEU A 138 -6.88 5.15 28.92
C LEU A 138 -7.98 4.92 29.96
N GLN A 139 -7.90 3.76 30.62
CA GLN A 139 -8.67 3.47 31.83
C GLN A 139 -7.75 3.60 33.04
N GLY A 140 -7.98 4.60 33.90
CA GLY A 140 -7.15 4.84 35.08
C GLY A 140 -7.19 6.29 35.55
N SER A 141 -6.26 6.66 36.42
CA SER A 141 -6.09 8.04 36.90
C SER A 141 -5.35 8.92 35.90
N LEU A 142 -4.57 8.32 35.00
CA LEU A 142 -3.94 9.01 33.88
C LEU A 142 -4.94 9.09 32.72
N ALA A 143 -5.43 10.30 32.42
CA ALA A 143 -6.17 10.57 31.19
C ALA A 143 -5.18 10.97 30.09
N ALA A 144 -5.19 10.29 28.95
CA ALA A 144 -4.33 10.60 27.80
C ALA A 144 -4.93 10.10 26.49
N ASN A 145 -4.66 10.82 25.40
CA ASN A 145 -4.87 10.30 24.05
C ASN A 145 -3.64 9.49 23.59
N VAL A 146 -3.89 8.37 22.91
CA VAL A 146 -2.85 7.50 22.37
C VAL A 146 -2.98 7.39 20.85
N GLN A 147 -1.85 7.53 20.17
CA GLN A 147 -1.70 7.32 18.73
C GLN A 147 -0.52 6.39 18.47
N PHE A 148 -0.57 5.70 17.34
CA PHE A 148 0.52 4.89 16.81
C PHE A 148 0.95 5.42 15.45
N ALA A 149 2.17 5.11 15.03
CA ALA A 149 2.61 5.34 13.65
C ALA A 149 3.36 4.13 13.09
N GLN A 150 2.92 3.64 11.93
CA GLN A 150 3.57 2.59 11.15
C GLN A 150 3.87 3.08 9.72
N SER A 151 2.97 2.90 8.75
CA SER A 151 3.08 3.62 7.47
C SER A 151 2.70 5.09 7.61
N GLN A 152 1.76 5.35 8.52
CA GLN A 152 1.25 6.66 8.85
C GLN A 152 0.80 6.69 10.30
N ILE A 153 0.49 7.88 10.82
CA ILE A 153 -0.06 8.08 12.16
C ILE A 153 -1.55 7.70 12.16
N PHE A 154 -2.00 6.96 13.16
CA PHE A 154 -3.41 6.64 13.38
C PHE A 154 -3.75 6.61 14.88
N PRO A 155 -4.98 6.94 15.28
CA PRO A 155 -5.43 6.83 16.67
C PRO A 155 -5.46 5.39 17.18
N ALA A 156 -5.30 5.21 18.49
CA ALA A 156 -5.69 3.95 19.14
C ALA A 156 -7.18 3.63 18.96
N ARG A 157 -8.03 4.67 18.91
CA ARG A 157 -9.49 4.58 18.67
C ARG A 157 -9.93 5.62 17.64
N PRO A 158 -10.20 5.23 16.38
CA PRO A 158 -10.71 6.14 15.36
C PRO A 158 -12.03 6.79 15.75
N THR A 159 -12.26 8.02 15.28
CA THR A 159 -13.56 8.69 15.47
C THR A 159 -14.58 8.05 14.53
N ALA A 160 -15.85 8.02 14.91
CA ALA A 160 -16.91 7.50 14.05
C ALA A 160 -16.93 8.24 12.68
N GLY A 161 -16.92 7.48 11.59
CA GLY A 161 -16.86 8.01 10.22
C GLY A 161 -15.45 8.29 9.69
N ASP A 162 -14.41 8.19 10.52
CA ASP A 162 -13.01 8.32 10.09
C ASP A 162 -12.41 6.94 9.81
N SER A 163 -12.17 6.62 8.53
CA SER A 163 -11.55 5.37 8.12
C SER A 163 -10.03 5.49 8.22
N GLN A 164 -9.44 4.78 9.17
CA GLN A 164 -8.01 4.81 9.47
C GLN A 164 -7.46 3.38 9.50
N PRO A 165 -6.19 3.16 9.13
CA PRO A 165 -5.52 1.90 9.39
C PRO A 165 -5.35 1.68 10.90
N TYR A 166 -5.02 0.44 11.27
CA TYR A 166 -4.69 0.01 12.63
C TYR A 166 -3.34 -0.73 12.65
N LEU A 167 -2.89 -1.17 13.83
CA LEU A 167 -1.59 -1.83 13.96
C LEU A 167 -1.50 -3.08 13.08
N THR A 168 -0.57 -3.10 12.14
CA THR A 168 -0.14 -4.31 11.44
C THR A 168 0.80 -5.11 12.35
N ALA A 169 0.57 -6.41 12.51
CA ALA A 169 1.42 -7.24 13.38
C ALA A 169 2.87 -7.30 12.89
N LYS A 170 3.78 -7.47 13.86
CA LYS A 170 5.23 -7.59 13.63
C LYS A 170 5.86 -6.46 12.82
N ARG A 171 5.27 -5.27 12.86
CA ARG A 171 5.85 -4.05 12.32
C ARG A 171 6.11 -3.05 13.46
N LYS A 172 7.35 -2.59 13.56
CA LYS A 172 7.76 -1.60 14.57
C LYS A 172 6.86 -0.36 14.46
N ALA A 173 6.42 0.17 15.60
CA ALA A 173 5.48 1.28 15.66
C ALA A 173 5.99 2.39 16.59
N LEU A 174 5.84 3.64 16.18
CA LEU A 174 6.00 4.78 17.09
C LEU A 174 4.73 4.86 17.96
N LEU A 175 4.88 4.81 19.26
CA LEU A 175 3.84 5.11 20.24
C LEU A 175 3.91 6.61 20.58
N MET A 176 2.78 7.29 20.55
CA MET A 176 2.64 8.68 20.95
C MET A 176 1.53 8.82 22.00
N VAL A 177 1.82 9.53 23.09
CA VAL A 177 0.90 9.68 24.23
C VAL A 177 0.82 11.14 24.63
N LYS A 178 -0.38 11.71 24.55
CA LYS A 178 -0.66 13.11 24.94
C LYS A 178 -1.54 13.13 26.20
N PRO A 179 -0.97 13.35 27.40
CA PRO A 179 -1.72 13.39 28.65
C PRO A 179 -2.58 14.64 28.80
N GLU A 180 -3.74 14.50 29.46
CA GLU A 180 -4.59 15.60 29.93
C GLU A 180 -3.99 16.18 31.23
N GLY A 181 -2.88 16.91 31.11
CA GLY A 181 -2.22 17.54 32.25
C GLY A 181 -0.71 17.59 32.13
N CYS A 182 -0.07 18.06 33.20
CA CYS A 182 1.38 18.13 33.30
C CYS A 182 1.92 16.89 34.04
N ILE A 183 2.81 16.15 33.38
CA ILE A 183 3.57 15.04 33.97
C ILE A 183 5.06 15.26 33.72
N ASN A 184 5.92 14.66 34.55
CA ASN A 184 7.37 14.85 34.48
C ASN A 184 8.13 13.65 33.89
N ALA A 185 7.51 12.47 33.96
CA ALA A 185 8.01 11.22 33.41
C ALA A 185 6.82 10.38 32.94
N LEU A 186 7.05 9.56 31.92
CA LEU A 186 6.07 8.60 31.43
C LEU A 186 6.79 7.35 30.97
N SER A 187 6.25 6.20 31.33
CA SER A 187 6.71 4.91 30.85
C SER A 187 5.55 4.00 30.47
N VAL A 188 5.87 2.94 29.73
CA VAL A 188 4.89 1.95 29.29
C VAL A 188 5.44 0.54 29.48
N THR A 189 4.61 -0.33 30.06
CA THR A 189 4.82 -1.79 30.08
C THR A 189 3.87 -2.42 29.06
N ILE A 190 4.41 -3.24 28.16
CA ILE A 190 3.62 -3.95 27.14
C ILE A 190 3.47 -5.40 27.60
N ASN A 191 2.24 -5.88 27.68
CA ASN A 191 1.93 -7.27 27.98
C ASN A 191 1.31 -7.95 26.76
N ASP A 192 1.46 -9.27 26.66
CA ASP A 192 0.70 -10.05 25.70
C ASP A 192 -0.72 -10.39 26.17
N GLY A 193 -1.49 -11.07 25.31
CA GLY A 193 -2.87 -11.47 25.61
C GLY A 193 -3.01 -12.42 26.81
N GLY A 194 -1.92 -13.05 27.27
CA GLY A 194 -1.88 -13.86 28.49
C GLY A 194 -1.49 -13.06 29.75
N GLY A 195 -1.22 -11.75 29.62
CA GLY A 195 -0.75 -10.90 30.70
C GLY A 195 0.75 -11.02 30.98
N VAL A 196 1.53 -11.68 30.12
CA VAL A 196 2.99 -11.78 30.27
C VAL A 196 3.65 -10.50 29.77
N VAL A 197 4.53 -9.92 30.58
CA VAL A 197 5.30 -8.73 30.21
C VAL A 197 6.25 -9.05 29.05
N LEU A 198 6.04 -8.38 27.91
CA LEU A 198 6.93 -8.44 26.75
C LEU A 198 8.12 -7.49 26.92
N GLY A 199 7.90 -6.35 27.59
CA GLY A 199 8.96 -5.43 27.97
C GLY A 199 8.44 -4.07 28.43
N TYR A 200 9.38 -3.16 28.69
CA TYR A 200 9.16 -1.84 29.27
C TYR A 200 9.93 -0.76 28.51
N LEU A 201 9.33 0.41 28.30
CA LEU A 201 9.94 1.56 27.63
C LEU A 201 9.74 2.84 28.46
N ILE A 202 10.79 3.66 28.55
CA ILE A 202 10.69 5.03 29.03
C ILE A 202 10.38 5.91 27.81
N LEU A 203 9.33 6.72 27.89
CA LEU A 203 8.96 7.60 26.78
C LEU A 203 9.85 8.84 26.77
N ASN A 204 10.24 9.23 25.55
CA ASN A 204 10.88 10.48 25.24
C ASN A 204 9.94 11.64 25.58
N LYS A 205 10.52 12.74 26.06
CA LYS A 205 9.80 13.95 26.44
C LYS A 205 9.22 14.66 25.21
N PRO A 206 8.20 15.53 25.37
CA PRO A 206 7.56 16.21 24.24
C PRO A 206 8.48 16.96 23.27
N TYR A 207 9.51 17.64 23.77
CA TYR A 207 10.49 18.36 22.94
C TYR A 207 11.43 17.43 22.14
N GLN A 208 11.39 16.12 22.41
CA GLN A 208 12.13 15.08 21.69
C GLN A 208 11.25 14.33 20.68
N LEU A 209 10.01 14.78 20.46
CA LEU A 209 9.13 14.21 19.45
C LEU A 209 9.85 14.25 18.08
N PRO A 210 9.71 13.19 17.26
CA PRO A 210 10.35 13.16 15.94
C PRO A 210 10.04 14.39 15.08
N LYS A 211 11.05 14.81 14.32
CA LYS A 211 10.99 15.97 13.43
C LYS A 211 10.38 15.57 12.08
N THR A 212 10.09 16.55 11.23
CA THR A 212 9.64 16.30 9.86
C THR A 212 10.80 16.04 8.92
N VAL A 213 10.52 15.39 7.79
CA VAL A 213 11.46 15.27 6.67
C VAL A 213 11.84 16.60 6.01
N TYR A 214 11.15 17.69 6.35
CA TYR A 214 11.48 19.04 5.89
C TYR A 214 12.44 19.76 6.85
N HIS A 215 12.82 19.12 7.95
CA HIS A 215 13.73 19.71 8.92
C HIS A 215 15.16 19.73 8.37
N VAL A 216 15.64 20.93 8.06
CA VAL A 216 17.03 21.15 7.64
C VAL A 216 17.90 21.44 8.87
N THR A 217 19.02 20.72 8.99
CA THR A 217 20.04 20.98 10.01
C THR A 217 21.19 21.82 9.44
N SER A 218 21.76 22.69 10.27
CA SER A 218 22.92 23.50 9.91
C SER A 218 24.04 23.23 10.91
N THR A 219 25.25 22.97 10.40
CA THR A 219 26.46 22.83 11.23
C THR A 219 26.88 24.14 11.88
N ALA A 220 26.39 25.29 11.36
CA ALA A 220 26.63 26.61 11.90
C ALA A 220 25.59 27.02 12.98
N GLY A 221 24.69 26.12 13.38
CA GLY A 221 23.57 26.43 14.27
C GLY A 221 22.45 27.21 13.56
N ASP A 222 21.70 28.01 14.32
CA ASP A 222 20.59 28.78 13.77
C ASP A 222 21.04 29.80 12.71
N LEU A 223 20.30 29.86 11.61
CA LEU A 223 20.61 30.75 10.50
C LEU A 223 19.77 32.02 10.58
N GLY A 224 20.47 33.15 10.62
CA GLY A 224 19.90 34.46 10.35
C GLY A 224 19.87 34.77 8.88
N PHE A 225 18.68 35.06 8.37
CA PHE A 225 18.44 35.62 7.04
C PHE A 225 18.47 37.15 7.06
N ASN A 226 18.24 37.73 8.25
CA ASN A 226 18.27 39.17 8.48
C ASN A 226 19.58 39.57 9.15
N LEU A 227 20.67 39.73 8.39
CA LEU A 227 21.86 40.52 8.75
C LEU A 227 22.91 40.49 7.62
N LEU A 228 23.21 41.64 7.01
CA LEU A 228 24.45 42.40 7.24
C LEU A 228 24.40 43.75 6.49
N SER A 229 24.97 44.77 7.12
CA SER A 229 25.25 46.12 6.63
C SER A 229 26.30 46.16 5.50
N GLY A 230 26.35 45.11 4.68
CA GLY A 230 27.26 44.97 3.54
C GLY A 230 26.72 45.67 2.28
N PRO A 231 27.55 45.84 1.24
CA PRO A 231 27.12 46.47 0.00
C PRO A 231 26.12 45.57 -0.75
N THR A 232 24.83 45.93 -0.71
CA THR A 232 23.78 45.30 -1.51
C THR A 232 23.89 45.71 -2.98
N HIS A 233 23.78 44.74 -3.89
CA HIS A 233 23.63 45.00 -5.32
C HIS A 233 22.25 44.58 -5.81
N THR A 234 21.52 45.48 -6.48
CA THR A 234 20.18 45.20 -7.01
C THR A 234 20.21 45.00 -8.51
N LEU A 235 19.77 43.83 -8.95
CA LEU A 235 19.54 43.47 -10.34
C LEU A 235 18.07 43.76 -10.68
N LYS A 236 17.85 44.73 -11.58
CA LYS A 236 16.50 45.13 -12.03
C LYS A 236 16.40 45.30 -13.55
N ASN A 237 17.52 45.50 -14.24
CA ASN A 237 17.54 45.83 -15.67
C ASN A 237 17.51 44.58 -16.55
N ARG A 238 16.82 44.65 -17.70
CA ARG A 238 16.66 43.53 -18.66
C ARG A 238 17.98 42.84 -19.06
N SER A 239 19.01 43.63 -19.33
CA SER A 239 20.31 43.12 -19.79
C SER A 239 21.06 42.30 -18.73
N GLU A 240 20.71 42.49 -17.46
CA GLU A 240 21.30 41.76 -16.33
C GLU A 240 20.41 40.59 -15.94
N ILE A 241 19.10 40.82 -15.81
CA ILE A 241 18.14 39.77 -15.43
C ILE A 241 18.13 38.62 -16.44
N SER A 242 18.20 38.90 -17.75
CA SER A 242 18.26 37.84 -18.79
C SER A 242 19.48 36.93 -18.70
N LYS A 243 20.54 37.32 -17.98
CA LYS A 243 21.73 36.48 -17.77
C LYS A 243 21.55 35.46 -16.63
N LEU A 244 20.51 35.61 -15.81
CA LEU A 244 20.25 34.74 -14.65
C LEU A 244 19.71 33.36 -15.04
N SER A 245 19.22 33.19 -16.26
CA SER A 245 18.80 31.89 -16.81
C SER A 245 19.96 31.06 -17.35
N ASP A 246 21.21 31.50 -17.20
CA ASP A 246 22.39 30.68 -17.48
C ASP A 246 22.52 29.58 -16.42
N HIS A 247 22.48 28.31 -16.84
CA HIS A 247 22.55 27.14 -15.96
C HIS A 247 23.83 27.09 -15.11
N SER A 248 24.91 27.76 -15.54
CA SER A 248 26.16 27.82 -14.76
C SER A 248 26.09 28.79 -13.57
N GLY A 249 25.13 29.73 -13.58
CA GLY A 249 25.04 30.81 -12.61
C GLY A 249 26.22 31.80 -12.66
N ALA A 250 27.03 31.80 -13.72
CA ALA A 250 28.30 32.54 -13.78
C ALA A 250 28.14 34.06 -13.55
N PHE A 251 27.10 34.67 -14.11
CA PHE A 251 26.83 36.09 -13.90
C PHE A 251 26.50 36.41 -12.44
N LEU A 252 25.68 35.58 -11.79
CA LEU A 252 25.33 35.76 -10.39
C LEU A 252 26.54 35.49 -9.48
N LEU A 253 27.39 34.53 -9.83
CA LEU A 253 28.66 34.27 -9.14
C LEU A 253 29.58 35.50 -9.18
N GLU A 254 29.74 36.15 -10.33
CA GLU A 254 30.54 37.38 -10.47
C GLU A 254 30.04 38.47 -9.51
N LYS A 255 28.71 38.63 -9.38
CA LYS A 255 28.12 39.60 -8.45
C LYS A 255 28.33 39.22 -6.99
N LEU A 256 28.14 37.96 -6.63
CA LEU A 256 28.30 37.47 -5.27
C LEU A 256 29.77 37.47 -4.79
N GLN A 257 30.74 37.45 -5.71
CA GLN A 257 32.16 37.66 -5.36
C GLN A 257 32.48 39.12 -4.99
N GLN A 258 31.64 40.07 -5.39
CA GLN A 258 31.81 41.50 -5.14
C GLN A 258 30.88 42.02 -4.03
N HIS A 259 29.77 41.31 -3.81
CA HIS A 259 28.68 41.70 -2.92
C HIS A 259 28.24 40.52 -2.07
N GLU A 260 28.19 40.71 -0.75
CA GLU A 260 27.66 39.70 0.17
C GLU A 260 26.14 39.52 0.01
N TRP A 261 25.46 40.49 -0.63
CA TRP A 261 24.01 40.52 -0.81
C TRP A 261 23.64 40.94 -2.23
N VAL A 262 22.85 40.12 -2.93
CA VAL A 262 22.28 40.44 -4.24
C VAL A 262 20.75 40.37 -4.20
N ASP A 263 20.11 41.48 -4.56
CA ASP A 263 18.67 41.58 -4.79
C ASP A 263 18.33 41.36 -6.25
N ILE A 264 17.28 40.61 -6.51
CA ILE A 264 16.76 40.35 -7.85
C ILE A 264 15.30 40.77 -7.89
N GLU A 265 15.00 41.77 -8.71
CA GLU A 265 13.65 42.26 -8.96
C GLU A 265 13.16 41.75 -10.33
N ASN A 266 12.28 40.75 -10.31
CA ASN A 266 11.66 40.17 -11.49
C ASN A 266 10.29 40.82 -11.73
N GLU A 267 10.25 41.77 -12.66
CA GLU A 267 9.04 42.53 -13.02
C GLU A 267 8.60 42.19 -14.46
N ASP A 268 7.33 42.46 -14.81
CA ASP A 268 6.79 42.15 -16.15
C ASP A 268 7.64 42.73 -17.31
N SER A 269 8.23 43.90 -17.10
CA SER A 269 9.06 44.58 -18.11
C SER A 269 10.42 43.90 -18.34
N ASN A 270 10.93 43.14 -17.37
CA ASN A 270 12.28 42.58 -17.33
C ASN A 270 12.28 41.13 -16.80
N ARG A 271 11.32 40.31 -17.24
CA ARG A 271 11.08 38.96 -16.69
C ARG A 271 12.10 37.90 -17.16
N VAL A 272 12.42 36.98 -16.25
CA VAL A 272 12.91 35.61 -16.55
C VAL A 272 11.97 34.56 -15.98
N GLY A 273 11.98 33.37 -16.58
CA GLY A 273 11.25 32.21 -16.04
C GLY A 273 12.06 31.41 -15.02
N GLU A 274 13.40 31.50 -15.08
CA GLU A 274 14.32 30.66 -14.34
C GLU A 274 15.54 31.46 -13.87
N ILE A 275 15.98 31.18 -12.64
CA ILE A 275 17.24 31.68 -12.06
C ILE A 275 18.04 30.50 -11.54
N TYR A 276 19.32 30.41 -11.91
CA TYR A 276 20.23 29.38 -11.39
C TYR A 276 21.22 29.97 -10.39
N LEU A 277 21.17 29.51 -9.14
CA LEU A 277 22.17 29.88 -8.13
C LEU A 277 23.49 29.15 -8.41
N PRO A 278 24.64 29.85 -8.34
CA PRO A 278 25.94 29.23 -8.59
C PRO A 278 26.37 28.30 -7.46
N ALA A 279 27.43 27.53 -7.66
CA ALA A 279 27.99 26.69 -6.59
C ALA A 279 28.38 27.51 -5.35
N CYS A 280 27.92 27.09 -4.18
CA CYS A 280 28.06 27.82 -2.91
C CYS A 280 29.42 27.60 -2.20
N SER A 281 30.30 26.73 -2.69
CA SER A 281 31.54 26.33 -2.00
C SER A 281 32.49 27.48 -1.59
N THR A 282 32.43 28.63 -2.28
CA THR A 282 33.27 29.81 -2.00
C THR A 282 32.49 31.04 -1.54
N LEU A 283 31.17 30.92 -1.36
CA LEU A 283 30.26 32.05 -1.12
C LEU A 283 29.65 32.05 0.29
N ASN A 284 30.26 31.35 1.24
CA ASN A 284 29.70 31.15 2.58
C ASN A 284 29.33 32.48 3.25
N GLY A 285 28.06 32.61 3.65
CA GLY A 285 27.47 33.83 4.21
C GLY A 285 26.68 34.67 3.21
N SER A 286 26.93 34.52 1.90
CA SER A 286 26.29 35.34 0.86
C SER A 286 24.80 35.07 0.78
N ILE A 287 24.03 36.12 0.46
CA ILE A 287 22.57 36.08 0.36
C ILE A 287 22.12 36.52 -1.02
N VAL A 288 21.18 35.77 -1.59
CA VAL A 288 20.41 36.15 -2.77
C VAL A 288 18.96 36.32 -2.34
N ARG A 289 18.37 37.49 -2.59
CA ARG A 289 16.96 37.74 -2.38
C ARG A 289 16.27 37.91 -3.72
N VAL A 290 15.22 37.12 -3.93
CA VAL A 290 14.44 37.13 -5.17
C VAL A 290 13.05 37.65 -4.85
N HIS A 291 12.66 38.76 -5.48
CA HIS A 291 11.32 39.32 -5.43
C HIS A 291 10.70 39.30 -6.83
N SER A 292 9.49 38.77 -6.95
CA SER A 292 8.77 38.76 -8.23
C SER A 292 7.49 39.60 -8.13
N THR A 293 7.33 40.58 -9.02
CA THR A 293 6.05 41.27 -9.24
C THR A 293 5.43 40.90 -10.59
N ALA A 294 6.15 40.12 -11.40
CA ALA A 294 5.71 39.67 -12.71
C ALA A 294 4.54 38.68 -12.65
N ASP A 295 3.71 38.66 -13.70
CA ASP A 295 2.65 37.68 -13.88
C ASP A 295 3.21 36.31 -14.30
N GLY A 296 2.90 35.27 -13.52
CA GLY A 296 3.32 33.89 -13.74
C GLY A 296 4.54 33.48 -12.90
N PRO A 297 4.83 32.17 -12.83
CA PRO A 297 5.87 31.67 -11.93
C PRO A 297 7.28 32.00 -12.44
N LEU A 298 8.17 32.22 -11.47
CA LEU A 298 9.62 32.24 -11.60
C LEU A 298 10.18 31.06 -10.79
N THR A 299 11.03 30.23 -11.37
CA THR A 299 11.67 29.12 -10.63
C THR A 299 13.12 29.45 -10.31
N VAL A 300 13.51 29.31 -9.05
CA VAL A 300 14.91 29.42 -8.61
C VAL A 300 15.46 28.02 -8.38
N PHE A 301 16.54 27.67 -9.10
CA PHE A 301 17.25 26.40 -8.97
C PHE A 301 18.51 26.58 -8.11
N PHE A 302 18.71 25.68 -7.14
CA PHE A 302 19.83 25.74 -6.21
C PHE A 302 20.17 24.35 -5.67
N ASP A 303 21.43 23.91 -5.80
CA ASP A 303 21.92 22.58 -5.37
C ASP A 303 21.00 21.41 -5.79
N GLY A 304 20.48 21.42 -7.01
CA GLY A 304 19.57 20.40 -7.54
C GLY A 304 18.14 20.45 -6.99
N ARG A 305 17.79 21.48 -6.22
CA ARG A 305 16.44 21.77 -5.70
C ARG A 305 15.85 22.98 -6.44
N GLU A 306 14.54 23.16 -6.30
CA GLU A 306 13.81 24.27 -6.91
C GLU A 306 12.82 24.93 -5.94
N LEU A 307 12.63 26.24 -6.09
CA LEU A 307 11.61 27.02 -5.38
C LEU A 307 10.90 27.93 -6.37
N SER A 308 9.59 27.81 -6.47
CA SER A 308 8.75 28.69 -7.29
C SER A 308 8.42 29.98 -6.53
N VAL A 309 8.60 31.12 -7.18
CA VAL A 309 8.29 32.47 -6.69
C VAL A 309 7.10 33.00 -7.50
N GLN A 310 5.98 33.25 -6.82
CA GLN A 310 4.76 33.83 -7.40
C GLN A 310 4.78 35.35 -7.31
N LYS A 311 3.80 35.97 -7.96
CA LYS A 311 3.60 37.42 -7.94
C LYS A 311 3.39 37.93 -6.52
N GLY A 312 4.18 38.92 -6.13
CA GLY A 312 4.18 39.55 -4.81
C GLY A 312 5.05 38.83 -3.78
N GLU A 313 5.62 37.66 -4.11
CA GLU A 313 6.44 36.90 -3.17
C GLU A 313 7.89 37.37 -3.15
N THR A 314 8.53 37.15 -2.01
CA THR A 314 9.97 37.39 -1.81
C THR A 314 10.55 36.22 -1.04
N TYR A 315 11.62 35.63 -1.55
CA TYR A 315 12.36 34.58 -0.85
C TYR A 315 13.85 34.89 -0.81
N GLN A 316 14.50 34.37 0.23
CA GLN A 316 15.92 34.56 0.48
C GLN A 316 16.65 33.23 0.47
N PHE A 317 17.83 33.22 -0.12
CA PHE A 317 18.72 32.07 -0.19
C PHE A 317 20.04 32.46 0.45
N LYS A 318 20.49 31.68 1.44
CA LYS A 318 21.76 31.91 2.12
C LYS A 318 22.69 30.75 1.86
N CYS A 319 23.89 31.06 1.41
CA CYS A 319 24.94 30.07 1.22
C CYS A 319 25.60 29.77 2.58
N VAL A 320 25.53 28.53 3.06
CA VAL A 320 26.12 28.11 4.34
C VAL A 320 26.76 26.73 4.18
N SER A 321 28.01 26.59 4.64
CA SER A 321 28.75 25.31 4.63
C SER A 321 28.80 24.64 3.25
N GLY A 322 28.82 25.43 2.17
CA GLY A 322 28.91 24.95 0.79
C GLY A 322 27.58 24.58 0.13
N SER A 323 26.43 24.81 0.81
CA SER A 323 25.09 24.64 0.22
C SER A 323 24.20 25.87 0.43
N TRP A 324 23.34 26.15 -0.54
CA TRP A 324 22.27 27.14 -0.43
C TRP A 324 21.14 26.61 0.44
N VAL A 325 20.61 27.45 1.32
CA VAL A 325 19.43 27.17 2.14
C VAL A 325 18.45 28.31 1.93
N SER A 326 17.21 28.00 1.54
CA SER A 326 16.17 29.03 1.45
C SER A 326 15.56 29.34 2.82
N ASP A 327 15.03 30.54 2.99
CA ASP A 327 14.26 30.95 4.18
C ASP A 327 12.98 30.09 4.36
N VAL A 328 12.39 29.60 3.27
CA VAL A 328 11.28 28.65 3.28
C VAL A 328 11.71 27.29 3.84
N GLU A 329 12.81 26.72 3.34
CA GLU A 329 13.36 25.46 3.85
C GLU A 329 13.76 25.58 5.31
N TRP A 330 14.41 26.68 5.67
CA TRP A 330 14.77 26.98 7.04
C TRP A 330 13.51 27.09 7.91
N GLY A 331 12.48 27.81 7.43
CA GLY A 331 11.20 27.98 8.10
C GLY A 331 10.44 26.67 8.35
N ASN A 332 10.63 25.65 7.51
CA ASN A 332 10.01 24.34 7.71
C ASN A 332 10.49 23.62 8.99
N ARG A 333 11.64 24.02 9.56
CA ARG A 333 12.11 23.47 10.85
C ARG A 333 11.15 23.74 12.01
N THR A 334 10.25 24.73 11.87
CA THR A 334 9.30 25.10 12.91
C THR A 334 8.04 24.24 12.93
N LEU A 335 7.88 23.34 11.96
CA LEU A 335 6.75 22.42 11.87
C LEU A 335 6.86 21.35 12.96
N VAL A 336 5.83 21.24 13.79
CA VAL A 336 5.74 20.25 14.87
C VAL A 336 4.43 19.47 14.70
N TYR A 337 4.48 18.14 14.79
CA TYR A 337 3.28 17.32 14.67
C TYR A 337 2.28 17.65 15.81
N ALA A 338 2.70 17.54 17.07
CA ALA A 338 1.87 17.83 18.23
C ALA A 338 2.74 18.29 19.41
N GLU A 339 2.16 19.09 20.30
CA GLU A 339 2.79 19.47 21.57
C GLU A 339 2.30 18.60 22.73
N ASN A 340 3.01 18.66 23.86
CA ASN A 340 2.75 17.85 25.04
C ASN A 340 2.61 16.34 24.75
N THR A 341 3.32 15.85 23.72
CA THR A 341 3.17 14.47 23.25
C THR A 341 4.45 13.68 23.47
N TRP A 342 4.39 12.72 24.39
CA TRP A 342 5.48 11.79 24.70
C TRP A 342 5.57 10.71 23.63
N SER A 343 6.75 10.14 23.42
CA SER A 343 6.89 9.09 22.40
C SER A 343 7.90 8.00 22.71
N ALA A 344 7.67 6.79 22.22
CA ALA A 344 8.65 5.69 22.24
C ALA A 344 8.44 4.79 21.03
N VAL A 345 9.48 4.06 20.62
CA VAL A 345 9.38 3.10 19.52
C VAL A 345 9.16 1.70 20.10
N ILE A 346 8.01 1.09 19.79
CA ILE A 346 7.70 -0.29 20.16
C ILE A 346 8.36 -1.25 19.14
N PRO A 347 9.18 -2.21 19.60
CA PRO A 347 9.76 -3.23 18.74
C PRO A 347 8.70 -4.06 18.00
N ALA A 348 8.99 -4.41 16.74
CA ALA A 348 8.12 -5.21 15.89
C ALA A 348 7.58 -6.48 16.58
N HIS A 349 8.46 -7.29 17.17
CA HIS A 349 8.11 -8.57 17.78
C HIS A 349 7.20 -8.45 19.02
N TRP A 350 6.98 -7.25 19.57
CA TRP A 350 5.99 -7.02 20.63
C TRP A 350 4.59 -6.74 20.06
N ILE A 351 4.47 -6.28 18.82
CA ILE A 351 3.18 -5.98 18.19
C ILE A 351 2.55 -7.27 17.69
N LYS A 352 1.67 -7.84 18.51
CA LYS A 352 0.87 -9.03 18.21
C LYS A 352 -0.57 -8.85 18.70
N PRO A 353 -1.54 -9.60 18.16
CA PRO A 353 -2.91 -9.58 18.66
C PRO A 353 -3.00 -9.84 20.17
N GLY A 354 -3.91 -9.12 20.82
CA GLY A 354 -4.18 -9.22 22.26
C GLY A 354 -3.26 -8.42 23.18
N ILE A 355 -2.31 -7.63 22.67
CA ILE A 355 -1.43 -6.82 23.53
C ILE A 355 -2.21 -5.79 24.34
N THR A 356 -1.69 -5.50 25.54
CA THR A 356 -2.15 -4.41 26.41
C THR A 356 -0.98 -3.53 26.81
N LEU A 357 -1.24 -2.24 27.01
CA LEU A 357 -0.24 -1.26 27.41
C LEU A 357 -0.64 -0.66 28.76
N HIS A 358 0.25 -0.80 29.75
CA HIS A 358 0.12 -0.16 31.05
C HIS A 358 1.03 1.06 31.11
N PHE A 359 0.47 2.24 31.39
CA PHE A 359 1.21 3.49 31.47
C PHE A 359 1.38 3.93 32.92
N ASP A 360 2.60 4.32 33.27
CA ASP A 360 2.93 4.89 34.57
C ASP A 360 3.59 6.27 34.40
N SER A 361 3.06 7.26 35.12
CA SER A 361 3.70 8.56 35.31
C SER A 361 4.14 8.75 36.77
N ASP A 362 4.69 9.91 37.09
CA ASP A 362 5.08 10.23 38.47
C ASP A 362 3.89 10.28 39.45
N GLN A 363 2.65 10.42 38.98
CA GLN A 363 1.47 10.65 39.81
C GLN A 363 0.24 9.82 39.42
N PHE A 364 0.22 9.29 38.20
CA PHE A 364 -0.97 8.70 37.60
C PHE A 364 -0.61 7.45 36.81
N SER A 365 -1.57 6.54 36.66
CA SER A 365 -1.42 5.36 35.81
C SER A 365 -2.69 5.09 35.02
N GLY A 366 -2.57 4.38 33.91
CA GLY A 366 -3.70 4.03 33.08
C GLY A 366 -3.41 2.90 32.10
N ASP A 367 -4.45 2.13 31.79
CA ASP A 367 -4.36 0.97 30.91
C ASP A 367 -5.02 1.25 29.56
N LEU A 368 -4.37 0.82 28.50
CA LEU A 368 -4.94 0.72 27.17
C LEU A 368 -5.13 -0.75 26.81
N THR A 369 -6.40 -1.15 26.77
CA THR A 369 -6.87 -2.49 26.44
C THR A 369 -7.69 -2.49 25.16
N ASN A 370 -7.92 -3.68 24.60
CA ASN A 370 -8.70 -3.91 23.37
C ASN A 370 -8.11 -3.19 22.13
N LEU A 371 -6.79 -3.22 21.99
CA LEU A 371 -6.13 -2.72 20.79
C LEU A 371 -6.39 -3.64 19.60
N GLN A 372 -6.80 -3.05 18.48
CA GLN A 372 -6.91 -3.76 17.22
C GLN A 372 -5.51 -3.95 16.62
N VAL A 373 -5.11 -5.20 16.43
CA VAL A 373 -3.87 -5.58 15.75
C VAL A 373 -4.21 -6.62 14.68
N GLY A 374 -3.80 -6.34 13.45
CA GLY A 374 -4.01 -7.19 12.28
C GLY A 374 -3.05 -8.36 12.17
N GLY A 375 -3.10 -9.03 11.03
CA GLY A 375 -2.22 -10.16 10.71
C GLY A 375 -0.82 -9.75 10.27
N THR A 376 0.05 -10.76 10.12
CA THR A 376 1.36 -10.62 9.50
C THR A 376 1.19 -10.75 7.98
N THR A 377 1.29 -9.63 7.27
CA THR A 377 0.98 -9.55 5.83
C THR A 377 2.25 -9.42 4.99
N GLU A 378 2.17 -9.84 3.73
CA GLU A 378 3.29 -9.77 2.80
C GLU A 378 2.87 -9.18 1.47
N LEU A 379 3.75 -8.36 0.88
CA LEU A 379 3.69 -7.96 -0.51
C LEU A 379 4.97 -8.48 -1.21
N LEU A 380 4.79 -9.26 -2.26
CA LEU A 380 5.88 -9.72 -3.14
C LEU A 380 5.77 -9.01 -4.48
N ILE A 381 6.78 -8.22 -4.86
CA ILE A 381 6.86 -7.54 -6.15
C ILE A 381 7.98 -8.16 -6.96
N ASN A 382 7.66 -8.86 -8.04
CA ASN A 382 8.64 -9.20 -9.07
C ASN A 382 8.85 -8.00 -9.99
N THR A 383 10.08 -7.70 -10.36
CA THR A 383 10.42 -6.62 -11.31
C THR A 383 11.11 -7.18 -12.54
N ILE A 384 10.65 -6.82 -13.75
CA ILE A 384 11.30 -7.22 -15.01
C ILE A 384 11.27 -6.09 -16.06
N ASP A 385 12.37 -5.85 -16.77
CA ASP A 385 12.43 -4.92 -17.92
C ASP A 385 12.40 -5.69 -19.24
N ILE A 386 11.44 -5.38 -20.11
CA ILE A 386 11.10 -6.17 -21.29
C ILE A 386 11.26 -5.34 -22.56
N GLY A 387 12.12 -5.81 -23.47
CA GLY A 387 12.26 -5.29 -24.83
C GLY A 387 11.67 -6.24 -25.86
N MET A 388 10.61 -5.82 -26.55
CA MET A 388 9.88 -6.64 -27.53
C MET A 388 10.16 -6.16 -28.96
N LEU A 389 10.94 -6.93 -29.73
CA LEU A 389 11.46 -6.54 -31.05
C LEU A 389 12.34 -5.26 -31.02
N THR A 390 12.82 -4.94 -29.82
CA THR A 390 13.75 -3.85 -29.49
C THR A 390 14.44 -4.23 -28.18
N THR A 391 15.61 -3.65 -27.87
CA THR A 391 16.27 -3.90 -26.58
C THR A 391 15.41 -3.41 -25.40
N PRO A 392 15.57 -3.95 -24.17
CA PRO A 392 14.94 -3.39 -22.96
C PRO A 392 15.25 -1.91 -22.77
N ARG A 393 14.41 -1.18 -22.04
CA ARG A 393 14.53 0.28 -21.95
C ARG A 393 15.69 0.73 -21.08
N ASN A 394 16.08 -0.09 -20.10
CA ASN A 394 17.08 0.19 -19.09
C ASN A 394 16.81 1.49 -18.33
N ALA A 395 15.54 1.77 -18.05
CA ALA A 395 15.09 2.91 -17.26
C ALA A 395 14.09 2.41 -16.23
N TYR A 396 14.52 1.47 -15.38
CA TYR A 396 13.69 0.86 -14.35
C TYR A 396 14.28 1.05 -12.95
N THR A 397 14.37 2.31 -12.53
CA THR A 397 15.07 2.72 -11.30
C THR A 397 14.57 1.96 -10.06
N PHE A 398 13.26 1.73 -9.94
CA PHE A 398 12.72 0.98 -8.79
C PHE A 398 13.23 -0.45 -8.71
N ALA A 399 13.55 -1.12 -9.83
CA ALA A 399 13.99 -2.51 -9.81
C ALA A 399 15.44 -2.68 -9.32
N VAL A 400 16.27 -1.66 -9.51
CA VAL A 400 17.73 -1.75 -9.34
C VAL A 400 18.25 -0.96 -8.13
N GLU A 401 17.44 -0.10 -7.52
CA GLU A 401 17.86 0.75 -6.40
C GLU A 401 17.08 0.43 -5.10
N PRO A 402 17.66 -0.39 -4.19
CA PRO A 402 17.03 -0.83 -2.94
C PRO A 402 16.47 0.28 -2.04
N VAL A 403 17.01 1.50 -2.13
CA VAL A 403 16.53 2.64 -1.36
C VAL A 403 15.06 2.94 -1.64
N TYR A 404 14.61 2.75 -2.89
CA TYR A 404 13.21 3.01 -3.27
C TYR A 404 12.28 1.90 -2.81
N HIS A 405 12.76 0.67 -2.70
CA HIS A 405 11.97 -0.43 -2.11
C HIS A 405 11.63 -0.10 -0.65
N ARG A 406 12.65 0.38 0.06
CA ARG A 406 12.56 0.82 1.46
C ARG A 406 11.67 2.04 1.64
N GLN A 407 11.72 3.02 0.73
CA GLN A 407 10.84 4.19 0.75
C GLN A 407 9.38 3.80 0.50
N TYR A 408 9.11 2.93 -0.49
CA TYR A 408 7.75 2.47 -0.77
C TYR A 408 7.15 1.70 0.42
N PHE A 409 7.95 0.85 1.08
CA PHE A 409 7.54 0.15 2.30
C PHE A 409 7.02 1.08 3.41
N GLN A 410 7.56 2.32 3.52
CA GLN A 410 7.06 3.30 4.48
C GLN A 410 5.63 3.77 4.18
N THR A 411 5.15 3.63 2.93
CA THR A 411 3.87 4.21 2.51
C THR A 411 2.67 3.26 2.60
N ILE A 412 2.90 1.95 2.78
CA ILE A 412 1.86 0.92 2.78
C ILE A 412 1.84 0.13 4.10
N PRO A 413 0.68 -0.31 4.62
CA PRO A 413 0.55 -1.02 5.90
C PRO A 413 0.79 -2.55 5.74
N VAL A 414 2.04 -2.93 5.46
CA VAL A 414 2.47 -4.34 5.27
C VAL A 414 3.51 -4.76 6.32
N THR A 415 3.52 -6.03 6.75
CA THR A 415 4.58 -6.55 7.65
C THR A 415 5.90 -6.75 6.91
N ARG A 416 5.85 -7.35 5.71
CA ARG A 416 7.02 -7.70 4.90
C ARG A 416 6.82 -7.30 3.44
N LEU A 417 7.82 -6.65 2.86
CA LEU A 417 7.90 -6.36 1.42
C LEU A 417 9.12 -7.07 0.83
N VAL A 418 8.88 -8.00 -0.10
CA VAL A 418 9.92 -8.63 -0.91
C VAL A 418 9.89 -8.01 -2.30
N VAL A 419 11.03 -7.50 -2.75
CA VAL A 419 11.20 -7.04 -4.15
C VAL A 419 12.21 -7.97 -4.81
N ASN A 420 11.72 -8.76 -5.76
CA ASN A 420 12.46 -9.79 -6.47
C ASN A 420 12.82 -9.30 -7.88
N ASN A 421 14.11 -9.18 -8.17
CA ASN A 421 14.54 -8.74 -9.48
C ASN A 421 14.68 -9.91 -10.45
N TYR A 422 14.07 -9.78 -11.63
CA TYR A 422 14.33 -10.64 -12.78
C TYR A 422 15.33 -9.98 -13.73
N GLU A 423 16.16 -10.82 -14.35
CA GLU A 423 17.03 -10.38 -15.43
C GLU A 423 16.22 -9.76 -16.58
N SER A 424 16.76 -8.70 -17.20
CA SER A 424 16.10 -7.99 -18.29
C SER A 424 15.91 -8.90 -19.51
N LEU A 425 14.73 -8.87 -20.11
CA LEU A 425 14.34 -9.76 -21.19
C LEU A 425 14.39 -9.05 -22.54
N TYR A 426 15.33 -9.46 -23.40
CA TYR A 426 15.34 -9.05 -24.80
C TYR A 426 14.72 -10.12 -25.71
N LEU A 427 13.64 -9.74 -26.40
CA LEU A 427 12.94 -10.59 -27.37
C LEU A 427 13.20 -10.07 -28.79
N SER A 428 14.21 -10.64 -29.47
CA SER A 428 14.47 -10.35 -30.88
C SER A 428 13.39 -10.91 -31.82
N GLN A 429 12.60 -11.87 -31.34
CA GLN A 429 11.44 -12.43 -32.00
C GLN A 429 10.33 -12.65 -30.98
N VAL A 430 9.09 -12.47 -31.41
CA VAL A 430 7.90 -12.60 -30.56
C VAL A 430 6.90 -13.51 -31.26
N MET A 431 6.64 -14.67 -30.67
CA MET A 431 5.55 -15.56 -31.07
C MET A 431 4.26 -15.14 -30.37
N LEU A 432 3.21 -14.81 -31.11
CA LEU A 432 1.88 -14.55 -30.59
C LEU A 432 1.10 -15.87 -30.39
N PRO A 433 0.10 -15.90 -29.49
CA PRO A 433 -0.68 -17.10 -29.20
C PRO A 433 -1.47 -17.63 -30.42
N ASN A 434 -1.76 -16.79 -31.41
CA ASN A 434 -2.39 -17.20 -32.67
C ASN A 434 -1.43 -17.88 -33.68
N GLY A 435 -0.16 -18.08 -33.31
CA GLY A 435 0.87 -18.68 -34.17
C GLY A 435 1.62 -17.70 -35.08
N THR A 436 1.37 -16.40 -34.95
CA THR A 436 2.09 -15.36 -35.72
C THR A 436 3.46 -15.10 -35.10
N LEU A 437 4.53 -15.36 -35.84
CA LEU A 437 5.89 -14.98 -35.45
C LEU A 437 6.23 -13.58 -35.96
N LEU A 438 6.47 -12.66 -35.03
CA LEU A 438 6.95 -11.31 -35.29
C LEU A 438 8.49 -11.28 -35.18
N THR A 439 9.16 -10.61 -36.13
CA THR A 439 10.63 -10.56 -36.19
C THR A 439 11.20 -9.15 -36.37
N ASP A 440 10.37 -8.17 -36.74
CA ASP A 440 10.79 -6.77 -36.92
C ASP A 440 9.89 -5.80 -36.15
N PHE A 441 8.58 -5.83 -36.40
CA PHE A 441 7.60 -5.03 -35.66
C PHE A 441 6.25 -5.76 -35.55
N ASP A 442 5.45 -5.34 -34.58
CA ASP A 442 4.05 -5.73 -34.45
C ASP A 442 3.17 -4.88 -35.39
N PRO A 443 2.35 -5.48 -36.27
CA PRO A 443 1.52 -4.74 -37.22
C PRO A 443 0.40 -3.91 -36.56
N SER A 444 0.13 -4.10 -35.27
CA SER A 444 -0.78 -3.24 -34.52
C SER A 444 -0.16 -1.87 -34.19
N GLU A 445 -1.02 -0.93 -33.80
CA GLU A 445 -0.61 0.36 -33.25
C GLU A 445 -0.28 0.21 -31.76
N GLY A 446 0.96 0.51 -31.38
CA GLY A 446 1.37 0.54 -29.97
C GLY A 446 1.11 1.90 -29.33
N GLY A 447 1.09 1.94 -28.01
CA GLY A 447 1.00 3.19 -27.26
C GLY A 447 1.13 2.98 -25.76
N TRP A 448 0.83 4.04 -25.00
CA TRP A 448 0.98 4.01 -23.55
C TRP A 448 0.05 3.00 -22.87
N HIS A 449 -1.12 2.69 -23.45
CA HIS A 449 -2.07 1.68 -22.96
C HIS A 449 -2.50 0.65 -24.03
N THR A 450 -1.88 0.65 -25.22
CA THR A 450 -2.33 -0.14 -26.37
C THR A 450 -1.17 -0.91 -27.01
N GLY A 451 -1.51 -1.93 -27.80
CA GLY A 451 -0.58 -2.74 -28.58
C GLY A 451 -0.71 -4.24 -28.28
N THR A 452 -0.63 -5.09 -29.31
CA THR A 452 -0.82 -6.54 -29.13
C THR A 452 0.29 -7.17 -28.29
N MET A 453 1.56 -6.84 -28.51
CA MET A 453 2.65 -7.36 -27.65
C MET A 453 2.54 -6.90 -26.18
N ARG A 454 2.03 -5.69 -25.90
CA ARG A 454 1.82 -5.20 -24.53
C ARG A 454 0.91 -6.16 -23.75
N GLU A 455 -0.23 -6.51 -24.35
CA GLU A 455 -1.23 -7.36 -23.72
C GLU A 455 -0.76 -8.82 -23.67
N ARG A 456 -0.41 -9.40 -24.82
CA ARG A 456 -0.13 -10.83 -24.93
C ARG A 456 1.19 -11.24 -24.28
N ILE A 457 2.21 -10.41 -24.40
CA ILE A 457 3.56 -10.76 -23.97
C ILE A 457 3.86 -10.14 -22.61
N GLY A 458 3.87 -8.81 -22.52
CA GLY A 458 4.24 -8.12 -21.27
C GLY A 458 3.35 -8.50 -20.09
N LYS A 459 2.03 -8.47 -20.29
CA LYS A 459 1.03 -8.78 -19.26
C LYS A 459 0.78 -10.29 -19.13
N GLU A 460 0.17 -10.92 -20.13
CA GLU A 460 -0.35 -12.28 -19.99
C GLU A 460 0.76 -13.35 -19.93
N LEU A 461 1.71 -13.35 -20.88
CA LEU A 461 2.75 -14.39 -20.89
C LEU A 461 3.81 -14.19 -19.79
N ILE A 462 4.32 -12.97 -19.63
CA ILE A 462 5.45 -12.71 -18.73
C ILE A 462 4.97 -12.44 -17.31
N SER A 463 4.11 -11.44 -17.10
CA SER A 463 3.72 -11.04 -15.73
C SER A 463 2.85 -12.09 -15.05
N LEU A 464 1.77 -12.53 -15.70
CA LEU A 464 0.96 -13.62 -15.16
C LEU A 464 1.72 -14.95 -15.21
N GLY A 465 2.61 -15.17 -16.18
CA GLY A 465 3.45 -16.37 -16.20
C GLY A 465 4.34 -16.49 -14.96
N ILE A 466 5.00 -15.40 -14.54
CA ILE A 466 5.79 -15.37 -13.30
C ILE A 466 4.89 -15.64 -12.08
N ASN A 467 3.71 -15.04 -12.01
CA ASN A 467 2.77 -15.25 -10.91
C ASN A 467 2.23 -16.70 -10.88
N HIS A 468 1.82 -17.24 -12.03
CA HIS A 468 1.32 -18.61 -12.18
C HIS A 468 2.37 -19.66 -11.84
N ALA A 469 3.62 -19.45 -12.26
CA ALA A 469 4.73 -20.34 -11.91
C ALA A 469 4.94 -20.37 -10.38
N ASN A 470 4.82 -19.23 -9.71
CA ASN A 470 4.89 -19.12 -8.25
C ASN A 470 3.68 -19.74 -7.52
N TYR A 471 2.53 -19.90 -8.20
CA TYR A 471 1.38 -20.65 -7.69
C TYR A 471 1.35 -22.13 -8.10
N GLY A 472 2.33 -22.59 -8.90
CA GLY A 472 2.41 -23.96 -9.38
C GLY A 472 1.38 -24.32 -10.45
N ILE A 473 0.96 -23.33 -11.26
CA ILE A 473 0.04 -23.48 -12.40
C ILE A 473 0.86 -23.63 -13.69
N ASN A 474 1.03 -24.87 -14.14
CA ASN A 474 1.93 -25.20 -15.24
C ASN A 474 1.50 -24.59 -16.59
N CYS A 475 0.20 -24.52 -16.88
CA CYS A 475 -0.32 -24.02 -18.16
C CYS A 475 -1.72 -23.40 -18.04
N PHE A 476 -2.05 -22.52 -18.99
CA PHE A 476 -3.36 -21.90 -19.13
C PHE A 476 -3.63 -21.46 -20.57
N GLU A 477 -4.74 -20.76 -20.81
CA GLU A 477 -5.08 -20.17 -22.11
C GLU A 477 -4.02 -19.16 -22.55
N GLY A 478 -3.60 -19.20 -23.83
CA GLY A 478 -2.62 -18.24 -24.36
C GLY A 478 -3.16 -16.83 -24.58
N GLU A 479 -4.48 -16.64 -24.49
CA GLU A 479 -5.15 -15.34 -24.49
C GLU A 479 -6.17 -15.27 -23.36
N ALA A 480 -5.69 -14.99 -22.14
CA ALA A 480 -6.56 -14.77 -21.00
C ALA A 480 -5.87 -13.92 -19.93
N ALA A 481 -6.58 -12.89 -19.46
CA ALA A 481 -6.19 -12.11 -18.29
C ALA A 481 -6.76 -12.74 -16.99
N TRP A 482 -6.62 -14.05 -16.82
CA TRP A 482 -7.07 -14.76 -15.63
C TRP A 482 -5.90 -15.07 -14.69
N THR A 483 -6.13 -14.91 -13.40
CA THR A 483 -5.22 -15.33 -12.33
C THR A 483 -6.04 -15.64 -11.08
N PRO A 484 -5.63 -16.63 -10.25
CA PRO A 484 -6.30 -16.85 -8.99
C PRO A 484 -5.98 -15.76 -7.95
N TYR A 485 -4.89 -15.00 -8.17
CA TYR A 485 -4.40 -13.89 -7.34
C TYR A 485 -4.55 -14.12 -5.83
N VAL A 486 -4.11 -15.31 -5.39
CA VAL A 486 -4.30 -15.81 -4.03
C VAL A 486 -3.49 -15.00 -3.04
N ALA A 487 -2.18 -14.88 -3.27
CA ALA A 487 -1.29 -14.06 -2.45
C ALA A 487 -1.22 -12.63 -3.00
N ALA A 488 -0.83 -11.65 -2.17
CA ALA A 488 -0.46 -10.31 -2.64
C ALA A 488 0.90 -10.35 -3.34
N GLN A 489 0.94 -11.01 -4.50
CA GLN A 489 2.08 -11.08 -5.40
C GLN A 489 1.77 -10.29 -6.67
N LEU A 490 2.67 -9.37 -7.00
CA LEU A 490 2.60 -8.53 -8.19
C LEU A 490 3.81 -8.82 -9.07
N THR A 491 3.63 -8.79 -10.38
CA THR A 491 4.73 -8.64 -11.31
C THR A 491 4.63 -7.27 -11.97
N ALA A 492 5.53 -6.39 -11.55
CA ALA A 492 5.72 -5.08 -12.13
C ALA A 492 6.75 -5.16 -13.25
N HIS A 493 6.41 -4.60 -14.39
CA HIS A 493 7.29 -4.59 -15.53
C HIS A 493 7.37 -3.21 -16.17
N ASN A 494 8.57 -2.90 -16.62
CA ASN A 494 8.78 -1.90 -17.66
C ASN A 494 8.76 -2.62 -19.00
N SER A 495 8.01 -2.11 -19.97
CA SER A 495 7.98 -2.72 -21.30
C SER A 495 8.00 -1.69 -22.42
N ARG A 496 8.67 -2.05 -23.52
CA ARG A 496 8.59 -1.33 -24.78
C ARG A 496 8.61 -2.29 -25.96
N GLY A 497 7.91 -1.93 -27.03
CA GLY A 497 7.79 -2.73 -28.23
C GLY A 497 8.02 -1.93 -29.49
N LYS A 498 8.46 -2.57 -30.58
CA LYS A 498 8.45 -1.99 -31.92
C LYS A 498 7.15 -2.34 -32.64
N TYR A 499 6.40 -1.33 -33.05
CA TYR A 499 5.07 -1.41 -33.66
C TYR A 499 5.05 -0.75 -35.04
N ALA A 500 3.90 -0.79 -35.72
CA ALA A 500 3.68 -0.09 -37.00
C ALA A 500 3.96 1.43 -36.90
N ASN A 501 3.72 2.01 -35.74
CA ASN A 501 3.98 3.42 -35.42
C ASN A 501 5.31 3.66 -34.68
N GLY A 502 6.27 2.75 -34.79
CA GLY A 502 7.60 2.89 -34.22
C GLY A 502 7.75 2.24 -32.84
N ILE A 503 8.81 2.63 -32.12
CA ILE A 503 9.07 2.10 -30.77
C ILE A 503 8.17 2.81 -29.77
N GLN A 504 7.34 2.05 -29.06
CA GLN A 504 6.37 2.54 -28.09
C GLN A 504 6.71 2.06 -26.70
N VAL A 505 6.64 2.97 -25.73
CA VAL A 505 6.77 2.68 -24.30
C VAL A 505 5.39 2.47 -23.70
N HIS A 506 5.29 1.52 -22.78
CA HIS A 506 4.06 1.10 -22.13
C HIS A 506 4.05 1.53 -20.66
N GLY A 507 2.93 2.06 -20.16
CA GLY A 507 2.77 2.39 -18.73
C GLY A 507 1.32 2.54 -18.29
N GLY A 508 1.14 3.09 -17.09
CA GLY A 508 -0.14 3.52 -16.53
C GLY A 508 -1.25 2.48 -16.50
N SER A 509 -0.93 1.21 -16.21
CA SER A 509 -1.99 0.24 -15.91
C SER A 509 -1.56 -0.81 -14.89
N GLY A 510 -2.44 -1.13 -13.95
CA GLY A 510 -2.26 -2.19 -12.98
C GLY A 510 -3.58 -2.92 -12.66
N GLY A 511 -3.45 -4.12 -12.10
CA GLY A 511 -4.56 -4.95 -11.64
C GLY A 511 -4.26 -6.43 -11.82
N ALA A 512 -4.97 -7.27 -11.06
CA ALA A 512 -4.87 -8.74 -11.15
C ALA A 512 -3.42 -9.27 -11.07
N GLY A 513 -2.61 -8.72 -10.17
CA GLY A 513 -1.22 -9.12 -9.96
C GLY A 513 -0.25 -8.59 -11.02
N MET A 514 -0.66 -7.67 -11.89
CA MET A 514 0.18 -7.07 -12.93
C MET A 514 0.34 -5.56 -12.70
N VAL A 515 1.51 -5.03 -13.05
CA VAL A 515 1.78 -3.59 -13.05
C VAL A 515 2.62 -3.26 -14.30
N THR A 516 2.12 -2.38 -15.16
CA THR A 516 2.82 -1.91 -16.37
C THR A 516 3.22 -0.47 -16.17
N LEU A 517 4.53 -0.22 -16.12
CA LEU A 517 5.10 1.06 -15.70
C LEU A 517 5.94 1.71 -16.80
N ASP A 518 5.67 3.00 -17.01
CA ASP A 518 6.59 3.93 -17.64
C ASP A 518 7.45 4.57 -16.54
N SER A 519 6.86 5.36 -15.64
CA SER A 519 7.57 5.85 -14.45
C SER A 519 7.51 4.82 -13.33
N SER A 520 8.67 4.30 -12.95
CA SER A 520 8.77 3.36 -11.83
C SER A 520 8.85 4.01 -10.45
N LEU A 521 8.87 5.34 -10.40
CA LEU A 521 8.84 6.14 -9.17
C LEU A 521 7.65 7.12 -9.22
N GLY A 522 7.37 7.78 -8.10
CA GLY A 522 6.30 8.76 -8.05
C GLY A 522 4.92 8.13 -8.08
N ASN A 523 3.96 8.90 -8.59
CA ASN A 523 2.55 8.53 -8.47
C ASN A 523 2.14 7.39 -9.40
N GLU A 524 2.75 7.23 -10.57
CA GLU A 524 2.39 6.11 -11.46
C GLU A 524 2.61 4.77 -10.74
N PHE A 525 3.78 4.58 -10.12
CA PHE A 525 4.04 3.39 -9.31
C PHE A 525 2.99 3.20 -8.21
N SER A 526 2.77 4.22 -7.37
CA SER A 526 1.78 4.15 -6.29
C SER A 526 0.36 3.86 -6.79
N HIS A 527 -0.04 4.45 -7.92
CA HIS A 527 -1.37 4.33 -8.52
C HIS A 527 -1.62 2.94 -9.09
N GLU A 528 -0.67 2.41 -9.88
CA GLU A 528 -0.84 1.10 -10.52
C GLU A 528 -0.76 -0.05 -9.51
N LEU A 529 0.02 0.10 -8.44
CA LEU A 529 -0.03 -0.82 -7.31
C LEU A 529 -1.32 -0.65 -6.50
N GLY A 530 -1.84 0.57 -6.37
CA GLY A 530 -3.13 0.85 -5.75
C GLY A 530 -4.29 0.07 -6.39
N HIS A 531 -4.33 -0.01 -7.73
CA HIS A 531 -5.30 -0.84 -8.44
C HIS A 531 -5.22 -2.33 -8.06
N ASN A 532 -4.03 -2.84 -7.77
CA ASN A 532 -3.85 -4.23 -7.33
C ASN A 532 -4.34 -4.47 -5.90
N TYR A 533 -4.48 -3.42 -5.09
CA TYR A 533 -5.07 -3.47 -3.75
C TYR A 533 -6.60 -3.35 -3.75
N GLY A 534 -7.22 -3.30 -4.94
CA GLY A 534 -8.66 -3.13 -5.11
C GLY A 534 -9.13 -1.67 -5.09
N LEU A 535 -8.21 -0.70 -5.24
CA LEU A 535 -8.58 0.71 -5.30
C LEU A 535 -9.04 1.10 -6.72
N GLY A 536 -10.15 1.83 -6.79
CA GLY A 536 -10.56 2.57 -7.98
C GLY A 536 -9.95 3.98 -8.00
N HIS A 537 -10.37 4.81 -8.96
CA HIS A 537 -10.02 6.23 -8.99
C HIS A 537 -10.88 7.04 -8.02
N TYR A 538 -10.29 8.07 -7.42
CA TYR A 538 -10.95 8.98 -6.47
C TYR A 538 -11.74 8.26 -5.34
N PRO A 539 -11.12 7.28 -4.64
CA PRO A 539 -11.80 6.52 -3.59
C PRO A 539 -12.31 7.43 -2.47
N GLY A 540 -13.60 7.30 -2.15
CA GLY A 540 -14.26 8.10 -1.11
C GLY A 540 -14.47 9.58 -1.47
N GLY A 541 -14.30 9.99 -2.74
CA GLY A 541 -14.44 11.39 -3.16
C GLY A 541 -13.50 12.32 -2.40
N PHE A 542 -13.92 13.56 -2.12
CA PHE A 542 -13.11 14.52 -1.34
C PHE A 542 -12.66 13.97 0.03
N ASP A 543 -13.56 13.30 0.76
CA ASP A 543 -13.28 12.82 2.12
C ASP A 543 -12.31 11.64 2.16
N GLY A 544 -12.15 10.89 1.07
CA GLY A 544 -11.19 9.79 0.96
C GLY A 544 -9.93 10.13 0.17
N SER A 545 -9.99 11.07 -0.78
CA SER A 545 -8.93 11.31 -1.77
C SER A 545 -8.12 12.60 -1.57
N VAL A 546 -8.55 13.50 -0.69
CA VAL A 546 -7.79 14.71 -0.33
C VAL A 546 -7.24 14.54 1.08
N HIS A 547 -5.93 14.75 1.25
CA HIS A 547 -5.33 14.80 2.59
C HIS A 547 -5.86 16.02 3.34
N GLN A 548 -6.27 15.83 4.59
CA GLN A 548 -6.91 16.88 5.37
C GLN A 548 -6.03 17.42 6.49
N ASP A 549 -6.36 18.63 6.95
CA ASP A 549 -5.79 19.20 8.17
C ASP A 549 -6.13 18.34 9.39
N ALA A 550 -5.45 18.58 10.50
CA ALA A 550 -5.57 17.79 11.70
C ALA A 550 -7.01 17.64 12.15
N ASP A 551 -7.92 18.59 11.85
CA ASP A 551 -9.37 18.70 12.14
C ASP A 551 -10.32 17.96 11.16
N GLY A 552 -9.84 17.51 10.01
CA GLY A 552 -10.62 16.71 9.06
C GLY A 552 -10.63 15.21 9.36
N VAL A 553 -11.64 14.49 8.87
CA VAL A 553 -11.53 13.03 8.65
C VAL A 553 -10.39 12.78 7.66
N ASN A 554 -9.81 11.58 7.58
CA ASN A 554 -8.78 11.29 6.58
C ASN A 554 -7.49 12.14 6.74
N SER A 555 -7.19 12.57 7.97
CA SER A 555 -5.97 13.29 8.32
C SER A 555 -4.92 12.37 8.93
N THR A 556 -3.66 12.54 8.53
CA THR A 556 -2.50 11.83 9.06
C THR A 556 -1.20 12.49 8.58
N TRP A 557 -0.06 12.18 9.22
CA TRP A 557 1.27 12.28 8.60
C TRP A 557 1.84 10.87 8.40
N GLY A 558 2.63 10.67 7.34
CA GLY A 558 3.39 9.44 7.16
C GLY A 558 4.49 9.29 8.20
N TRP A 559 4.99 8.07 8.39
CA TRP A 559 6.08 7.79 9.33
C TRP A 559 7.21 7.02 8.67
N ASP A 560 8.42 7.56 8.81
CA ASP A 560 9.65 6.92 8.37
C ASP A 560 10.31 6.20 9.56
N MET A 561 10.15 4.88 9.61
CA MET A 561 10.56 4.11 10.80
C MET A 561 12.07 3.84 10.92
N ASP A 562 12.85 4.14 9.87
CA ASP A 562 14.30 3.92 9.88
C ASP A 562 15.08 5.22 10.11
N SER A 563 14.62 6.34 9.57
CA SER A 563 15.19 7.66 9.86
C SER A 563 14.59 8.31 11.11
N GLY A 564 13.41 7.84 11.56
CA GLY A 564 12.71 8.42 12.70
C GLY A 564 12.17 9.82 12.40
N LEU A 565 11.57 10.01 11.22
CA LEU A 565 11.05 11.30 10.75
C LEU A 565 9.59 11.16 10.31
N PHE A 566 8.81 12.22 10.50
CA PHE A 566 7.46 12.30 9.96
C PHE A 566 7.44 12.83 8.52
N PHE A 567 6.52 12.32 7.70
CA PHE A 567 6.17 12.84 6.38
C PHE A 567 4.89 13.68 6.46
N PRO A 568 4.97 15.02 6.45
CA PRO A 568 3.76 15.83 6.42
C PRO A 568 2.90 15.53 5.19
N ASN A 569 1.58 15.61 5.37
CA ASN A 569 0.60 15.39 4.29
C ASN A 569 0.35 16.65 3.44
N PHE A 570 1.29 17.58 3.44
CA PHE A 570 1.31 18.81 2.67
C PHE A 570 2.72 19.08 2.15
N ARG A 571 2.81 19.84 1.05
CA ARG A 571 4.07 20.19 0.40
C ARG A 571 4.92 21.14 1.26
N PRO A 572 6.26 21.12 1.13
CA PRO A 572 7.14 21.98 1.94
C PRO A 572 7.08 23.46 1.54
N ASN A 573 6.69 23.74 0.30
CA ASN A 573 6.63 25.09 -0.26
C ASN A 573 5.34 25.81 0.18
N ILE A 574 5.46 27.11 0.47
CA ILE A 574 4.33 27.98 0.78
C ILE A 574 3.78 28.53 -0.53
N SER A 575 2.60 28.08 -0.96
CA SER A 575 1.97 28.52 -2.21
C SER A 575 0.58 29.14 -2.01
N HIS A 576 0.00 28.99 -0.82
CA HIS A 576 -1.36 29.40 -0.48
C HIS A 576 -2.48 28.78 -1.33
N VAL A 577 -2.17 27.75 -2.14
CA VAL A 577 -3.15 27.06 -2.98
C VAL A 577 -3.96 26.07 -2.15
N GLU A 578 -5.28 26.12 -2.26
CA GLU A 578 -6.18 25.13 -1.69
C GLU A 578 -6.20 23.84 -2.51
N THR A 579 -6.41 22.70 -1.84
CA THR A 579 -6.50 21.40 -2.52
C THR A 579 -7.96 21.03 -2.67
N CYS A 580 -8.47 21.04 -3.90
CA CYS A 580 -9.89 20.88 -4.18
C CYS A 580 -10.21 19.61 -4.98
N LEU A 581 -11.33 18.97 -4.64
CA LEU A 581 -11.92 17.87 -5.40
C LEU A 581 -13.45 18.01 -5.34
N GLU A 582 -14.12 17.88 -6.50
CA GLU A 582 -15.59 17.94 -6.61
C GLU A 582 -16.22 19.21 -5.99
N GLY A 583 -15.54 20.36 -6.11
CA GLY A 583 -16.03 21.64 -5.61
C GLY A 583 -15.88 21.86 -4.10
N ARG A 584 -15.31 20.89 -3.37
CA ARG A 584 -14.89 21.04 -1.96
C ARG A 584 -13.38 21.25 -1.91
N CYS A 585 -12.90 22.02 -0.94
CA CYS A 585 -11.49 22.39 -0.82
C CYS A 585 -10.99 22.25 0.61
N GLN A 586 -9.75 21.77 0.76
CA GLN A 586 -8.98 21.83 2.00
C GLN A 586 -8.04 23.03 1.90
N SER A 587 -8.22 24.01 2.80
CA SER A 587 -7.35 25.18 2.88
C SER A 587 -5.93 24.80 3.32
N PRO A 588 -4.89 25.51 2.88
CA PRO A 588 -3.49 25.15 3.15
C PRO A 588 -3.09 25.37 4.62
N PHE A 589 -2.18 24.55 5.14
CA PHE A 589 -1.62 24.68 6.50
C PHE A 589 -0.47 25.69 6.52
N PHE A 590 -0.68 26.87 7.12
CA PHE A 590 0.29 27.98 7.08
C PHE A 590 0.81 28.27 5.65
N GLY A 591 -0.10 28.25 4.68
CA GLY A 591 0.17 28.45 3.26
C GLY A 591 0.74 27.24 2.51
N ARG A 592 0.93 26.08 3.15
CA ARG A 592 1.35 24.82 2.51
C ARG A 592 0.15 24.01 2.04
N SER A 593 0.11 23.71 0.75
CA SER A 593 -0.99 22.94 0.16
C SER A 593 -0.93 21.46 0.54
N PHE A 594 -2.08 20.90 0.89
CA PHE A 594 -2.24 19.47 1.18
C PHE A 594 -2.08 18.62 -0.08
N GLY A 595 -1.64 17.38 0.10
CA GLY A 595 -1.56 16.39 -0.98
C GLY A 595 -2.93 15.81 -1.36
N THR A 596 -2.93 14.99 -2.41
CA THR A 596 -4.03 14.11 -2.76
C THR A 596 -3.56 12.65 -2.75
N ASP A 597 -4.51 11.73 -2.67
CA ASP A 597 -4.27 10.30 -2.69
C ASP A 597 -3.59 9.83 -3.98
N THR A 598 -2.91 8.69 -3.89
CA THR A 598 -2.32 7.94 -5.01
C THR A 598 -3.26 7.75 -6.20
N MET A 599 -4.57 7.60 -5.92
CA MET A 599 -5.64 7.36 -6.89
C MET A 599 -6.38 8.62 -7.34
N ALA A 600 -5.87 9.81 -6.98
CA ALA A 600 -6.49 11.10 -7.26
C ALA A 600 -5.45 12.17 -7.68
N GLY A 601 -4.48 11.76 -8.50
CA GLY A 601 -3.46 12.65 -9.05
C GLY A 601 -2.44 13.14 -8.02
N GLY A 602 -2.19 12.36 -6.96
CA GLY A 602 -1.21 12.67 -5.94
C GLY A 602 0.22 12.74 -6.47
N SER A 603 1.14 13.17 -5.60
CA SER A 603 2.57 13.27 -5.90
C SER A 603 3.37 13.11 -4.61
N ALA A 604 4.64 12.69 -4.74
CA ALA A 604 5.59 12.72 -3.65
C ALA A 604 5.73 14.15 -3.10
N MET A 605 5.74 14.29 -1.77
CA MET A 605 5.81 15.59 -1.10
C MET A 605 7.19 15.88 -0.50
N SER A 606 8.12 14.92 -0.52
CA SER A 606 9.47 15.06 0.01
C SER A 606 10.48 14.43 -0.94
N SER A 607 11.70 14.97 -0.99
CA SER A 607 12.83 14.33 -1.68
C SER A 607 13.36 13.09 -0.94
N LEU A 608 12.98 12.88 0.32
CA LEU A 608 13.35 11.70 1.12
C LEU A 608 12.41 10.50 0.90
N ASN A 609 11.24 10.71 0.27
CA ASN A 609 10.35 9.62 -0.15
C ASN A 609 9.69 9.95 -1.48
N TRP A 610 10.06 9.19 -2.50
CA TRP A 610 9.65 9.39 -3.89
C TRP A 610 8.27 8.81 -4.23
N PHE A 611 7.54 8.28 -3.26
CA PHE A 611 6.21 7.71 -3.46
C PHE A 611 5.13 8.61 -2.88
N THR A 612 3.97 8.59 -3.53
CA THR A 612 2.82 9.34 -3.06
C THR A 612 2.29 8.70 -1.77
N LEU A 613 2.03 9.53 -0.76
CA LEU A 613 1.46 9.09 0.51
C LEU A 613 -0.02 8.73 0.32
N HIS A 614 -0.38 7.49 0.65
CA HIS A 614 -1.77 7.06 0.75
C HIS A 614 -2.53 7.90 1.79
N THR A 615 -3.76 8.28 1.49
CA THR A 615 -4.65 8.83 2.51
C THR A 615 -5.06 7.73 3.51
N PRO A 616 -5.47 8.08 4.74
CA PRO A 616 -5.98 7.10 5.70
C PRO A 616 -7.07 6.17 5.15
N TYR A 617 -7.98 6.70 4.35
CA TYR A 617 -9.06 5.95 3.73
C TYR A 617 -8.52 4.84 2.83
N THR A 618 -7.55 5.14 1.95
CA THR A 618 -6.97 4.13 1.06
C THR A 618 -5.98 3.22 1.76
N ALA A 619 -5.28 3.71 2.79
CA ALA A 619 -4.42 2.88 3.64
C ALA A 619 -5.24 1.82 4.39
N ALA A 620 -6.42 2.17 4.92
CA ALA A 620 -7.32 1.23 5.58
C ALA A 620 -7.82 0.13 4.63
N ILE A 621 -8.21 0.50 3.40
CA ILE A 621 -8.60 -0.45 2.35
C ILE A 621 -7.41 -1.35 1.99
N THR A 622 -6.23 -0.77 1.81
CA THR A 622 -4.99 -1.50 1.49
C THR A 622 -4.64 -2.50 2.59
N GLN A 623 -4.78 -2.12 3.87
CA GLN A 623 -4.55 -3.03 4.99
C GLN A 623 -5.54 -4.21 4.96
N THR A 624 -6.83 -3.95 4.76
CA THR A 624 -7.84 -5.02 4.66
C THR A 624 -7.58 -5.92 3.46
N PHE A 625 -7.16 -5.37 2.33
CA PHE A 625 -6.75 -6.13 1.17
C PHE A 625 -5.58 -7.07 1.51
N LEU A 626 -4.53 -6.58 2.15
CA LEU A 626 -3.35 -7.36 2.50
C LEU A 626 -3.71 -8.47 3.52
N GLU A 627 -4.54 -8.18 4.52
CA GLU A 627 -5.02 -9.17 5.49
C GLU A 627 -5.93 -10.23 4.85
N SER A 628 -6.62 -9.89 3.74
CA SER A 628 -7.42 -10.84 2.99
C SER A 628 -6.60 -11.86 2.19
N LYS A 629 -5.30 -11.62 2.00
CA LYS A 629 -4.42 -12.43 1.14
C LYS A 629 -3.59 -13.42 1.96
N PRO A 630 -3.60 -14.71 1.59
CA PRO A 630 -2.59 -15.64 2.07
C PRO A 630 -1.16 -15.17 1.80
N VAL A 631 -0.24 -15.58 2.67
CA VAL A 631 1.21 -15.41 2.54
C VAL A 631 1.86 -16.77 2.31
N PHE A 632 2.96 -16.81 1.54
CA PHE A 632 3.79 -18.00 1.40
C PHE A 632 4.49 -18.29 2.73
N ALA A 633 4.38 -19.53 3.22
CA ALA A 633 4.84 -19.91 4.55
C ALA A 633 5.48 -21.30 4.55
N GLN A 634 6.81 -21.34 4.59
CA GLN A 634 7.59 -22.58 4.62
C GLN A 634 7.29 -23.44 5.85
N ASP A 635 6.91 -22.83 6.98
CA ASP A 635 6.59 -23.50 8.23
C ASP A 635 5.12 -23.97 8.32
N SER A 636 4.33 -23.76 7.26
CA SER A 636 2.95 -24.25 7.14
C SER A 636 2.91 -25.58 6.39
N SER A 637 2.12 -26.54 6.87
CA SER A 637 1.91 -27.83 6.18
C SER A 637 1.26 -27.70 4.80
N THR A 638 0.57 -26.58 4.55
CA THR A 638 -0.07 -26.26 3.26
C THR A 638 0.81 -25.39 2.37
N GLY A 639 1.97 -24.93 2.88
CA GLY A 639 2.84 -23.96 2.21
C GLY A 639 2.35 -22.51 2.27
N PHE A 640 1.17 -22.25 2.85
CA PHE A 640 0.59 -20.92 2.97
C PHE A 640 -0.04 -20.71 4.35
N ARG A 641 -0.16 -19.44 4.75
CA ARG A 641 -1.00 -19.03 5.88
C ARG A 641 -1.90 -17.87 5.49
N LYS A 642 -3.05 -17.75 6.11
CA LYS A 642 -3.97 -16.62 5.94
C LYS A 642 -4.40 -16.10 7.30
N TRP A 643 -4.51 -14.79 7.42
CA TRP A 643 -5.09 -14.16 8.60
C TRP A 643 -6.57 -14.53 8.76
N ASP A 644 -6.96 -14.99 9.94
CA ASP A 644 -8.36 -15.13 10.35
C ASP A 644 -8.68 -14.07 11.42
N PRO A 645 -9.57 -13.11 11.13
CA PRO A 645 -9.91 -12.05 12.07
C PRO A 645 -10.69 -12.55 13.30
N ASP A 646 -11.34 -13.72 13.25
CA ASP A 646 -12.12 -14.24 14.39
C ASP A 646 -11.22 -14.87 15.43
N THR A 647 -10.22 -15.65 15.00
CA THR A 647 -9.22 -16.26 15.89
C THR A 647 -8.05 -15.33 16.18
N GLN A 648 -7.93 -14.24 15.41
CA GLN A 648 -6.83 -13.28 15.45
C GLN A 648 -5.45 -13.96 15.29
N SER A 649 -5.36 -14.90 14.35
CA SER A 649 -4.16 -15.71 14.09
C SER A 649 -3.94 -15.96 12.59
N MET A 650 -2.71 -16.33 12.24
CA MET A 650 -2.36 -16.78 10.89
C MET A 650 -2.56 -18.30 10.80
N GLU A 651 -3.61 -18.73 10.09
CA GLU A 651 -4.01 -20.14 9.96
C GLU A 651 -3.53 -20.76 8.64
N PRO A 652 -3.28 -22.09 8.58
CA PRO A 652 -2.93 -22.76 7.32
C PRO A 652 -3.97 -22.52 6.21
N TYR A 653 -3.50 -22.23 5.00
CA TYR A 653 -4.37 -22.01 3.83
C TYR A 653 -4.05 -23.03 2.72
N ALA A 654 -5.02 -23.89 2.40
CA ALA A 654 -4.86 -24.88 1.33
C ALA A 654 -5.08 -24.23 -0.04
N HIS A 655 -3.99 -23.81 -0.71
CA HIS A 655 -4.01 -23.38 -2.10
C HIS A 655 -4.37 -24.55 -3.02
N ARG A 656 -5.25 -24.31 -3.98
CA ARG A 656 -5.75 -25.33 -4.91
C ARG A 656 -5.65 -24.89 -6.36
N VAL A 657 -5.36 -25.84 -7.23
CA VAL A 657 -5.29 -25.63 -8.68
C VAL A 657 -6.20 -26.63 -9.38
N ASP A 658 -6.95 -26.18 -10.38
CA ASP A 658 -7.77 -27.06 -11.20
C ASP A 658 -6.90 -28.00 -12.03
N VAL A 659 -7.25 -29.29 -12.02
CA VAL A 659 -6.58 -30.35 -12.79
C VAL A 659 -7.48 -30.98 -13.83
N MET A 660 -8.79 -30.72 -13.75
CA MET A 660 -9.74 -31.08 -14.80
C MET A 660 -10.18 -29.82 -15.53
N ARG A 661 -9.81 -29.74 -16.80
CA ARG A 661 -10.01 -28.54 -17.60
C ARG A 661 -11.49 -28.29 -17.91
N LEU A 662 -11.97 -27.09 -17.67
CA LEU A 662 -13.29 -26.67 -18.10
C LEU A 662 -13.30 -26.23 -19.58
N LEU A 663 -14.24 -26.75 -20.38
CA LEU A 663 -14.55 -26.23 -21.73
C LEU A 663 -15.95 -25.60 -21.76
N LEU A 664 -16.04 -24.37 -22.27
CA LEU A 664 -17.32 -23.69 -22.50
C LEU A 664 -17.93 -24.11 -23.84
N ALA A 665 -19.18 -24.55 -23.82
CA ALA A 665 -19.96 -24.82 -25.01
C ALA A 665 -20.47 -23.50 -25.63
N SER A 666 -20.49 -23.45 -26.97
CA SER A 666 -21.06 -22.32 -27.70
C SER A 666 -22.58 -22.35 -27.64
N ASN A 667 -23.21 -21.28 -27.16
CA ASN A 667 -24.67 -21.18 -27.14
C ASN A 667 -25.31 -21.13 -28.55
N ALA A 668 -24.49 -20.93 -29.60
CA ALA A 668 -24.95 -21.01 -30.99
C ALA A 668 -25.14 -22.44 -31.49
N ASP A 669 -24.49 -23.44 -30.86
CA ASP A 669 -24.63 -24.85 -31.21
C ASP A 669 -24.51 -25.74 -29.96
N LEU A 670 -25.66 -26.12 -29.43
CA LEU A 670 -25.81 -27.00 -28.27
C LEU A 670 -26.45 -28.35 -28.67
N THR A 671 -26.15 -28.81 -29.89
CA THR A 671 -26.57 -30.12 -30.38
C THR A 671 -25.82 -31.26 -29.69
N GLU A 672 -26.40 -32.46 -29.74
CA GLU A 672 -25.78 -33.68 -29.19
C GLU A 672 -24.36 -33.91 -29.75
N GLY A 673 -24.19 -33.72 -31.07
CA GLY A 673 -22.90 -33.86 -31.73
C GLY A 673 -21.87 -32.83 -31.26
N ALA A 674 -22.28 -31.57 -31.05
CA ALA A 674 -21.41 -30.52 -30.56
C ALA A 674 -20.94 -30.78 -29.12
N ILE A 675 -21.86 -31.13 -28.22
CA ILE A 675 -21.52 -31.45 -26.83
C ILE A 675 -20.67 -32.72 -26.76
N SER A 676 -20.99 -33.76 -27.54
CA SER A 676 -20.16 -34.97 -27.61
C SER A 676 -18.74 -34.65 -28.08
N ALA A 677 -18.58 -33.79 -29.09
CA ALA A 677 -17.26 -33.40 -29.57
C ALA A 677 -16.44 -32.64 -28.52
N LEU A 678 -17.08 -31.88 -27.62
CA LEU A 678 -16.43 -31.25 -26.48
C LEU A 678 -16.07 -32.27 -25.40
N LEU A 679 -16.94 -33.22 -25.10
CA LEU A 679 -16.69 -34.28 -24.12
C LEU A 679 -15.53 -35.22 -24.54
N ASN A 680 -15.27 -35.36 -25.85
CA ASN A 680 -14.08 -36.04 -26.35
C ASN A 680 -12.77 -35.32 -25.98
N LYS A 681 -12.84 -34.01 -25.75
CA LYS A 681 -11.67 -33.14 -25.48
C LYS A 681 -11.50 -32.84 -23.99
N SER A 682 -12.60 -32.75 -23.25
CA SER A 682 -12.57 -32.56 -21.81
C SER A 682 -13.66 -33.34 -21.09
N ARG A 683 -13.31 -33.84 -19.91
CA ARG A 683 -14.25 -34.44 -18.96
C ARG A 683 -15.16 -33.42 -18.29
N LEU A 684 -14.98 -32.12 -18.50
CA LEU A 684 -15.84 -31.08 -17.93
C LEU A 684 -16.24 -30.07 -19.02
N VAL A 685 -17.54 -30.05 -19.35
CA VAL A 685 -18.13 -29.12 -20.30
C VAL A 685 -19.16 -28.25 -19.57
N LYS A 686 -19.13 -26.93 -19.78
CA LYS A 686 -20.12 -26.00 -19.23
C LYS A 686 -20.87 -25.29 -20.34
N VAL A 687 -22.18 -25.28 -20.22
CA VAL A 687 -23.08 -24.39 -20.94
C VAL A 687 -23.42 -23.23 -20.02
N SER A 688 -23.10 -22.00 -20.41
CA SER A 688 -23.41 -20.80 -19.63
C SER A 688 -24.15 -19.80 -20.49
N MET A 689 -25.41 -19.53 -20.16
CA MET A 689 -26.30 -18.65 -20.93
C MET A 689 -26.61 -17.37 -20.16
N TYR A 690 -26.68 -16.25 -20.87
CA TYR A 690 -27.02 -14.92 -20.36
C TYR A 690 -27.67 -14.07 -21.46
N ASP A 691 -28.20 -12.90 -21.11
CA ASP A 691 -28.83 -12.01 -22.09
C ASP A 691 -27.82 -11.59 -23.17
N GLY A 692 -28.12 -11.94 -24.43
CA GLY A 692 -27.24 -11.73 -25.58
C GLY A 692 -26.43 -12.95 -26.01
N SER A 693 -26.35 -14.01 -25.19
CA SER A 693 -25.73 -15.30 -25.53
C SER A 693 -26.56 -16.44 -24.95
N TRP A 694 -27.49 -16.97 -25.75
CA TRP A 694 -28.52 -17.91 -25.32
C TRP A 694 -28.86 -18.92 -26.43
N GLY A 695 -29.18 -20.15 -26.03
CA GLY A 695 -29.69 -21.19 -26.92
C GLY A 695 -31.06 -21.73 -26.47
N PRO A 696 -32.00 -22.01 -27.39
CA PRO A 696 -33.35 -22.47 -27.04
C PRO A 696 -33.40 -23.89 -26.47
N SER A 697 -32.46 -24.75 -26.87
CA SER A 697 -32.39 -26.13 -26.42
C SER A 697 -30.93 -26.56 -26.24
N ILE A 698 -30.72 -27.44 -25.26
CA ILE A 698 -29.44 -28.06 -24.94
C ILE A 698 -29.62 -29.57 -25.06
N HIS A 699 -28.88 -30.23 -25.94
CA HIS A 699 -28.99 -31.67 -26.16
C HIS A 699 -27.74 -32.38 -25.65
N ILE A 700 -27.87 -33.09 -24.53
CA ILE A 700 -26.77 -33.84 -23.93
C ILE A 700 -26.74 -35.25 -24.54
N PRO A 701 -25.57 -35.74 -25.01
CA PRO A 701 -25.47 -37.08 -25.58
C PRO A 701 -25.83 -38.16 -24.57
N PRO A 702 -26.45 -39.28 -25.00
CA PRO A 702 -26.72 -40.42 -24.13
C PRO A 702 -25.49 -40.86 -23.36
N ALA A 703 -25.67 -41.20 -22.09
CA ALA A 703 -24.60 -41.76 -21.28
C ALA A 703 -24.10 -43.07 -21.90
N SER A 704 -22.78 -43.24 -22.00
CA SER A 704 -22.12 -44.40 -22.57
C SER A 704 -20.75 -44.60 -21.93
N SER A 705 -20.15 -45.78 -22.10
CA SER A 705 -18.79 -46.04 -21.62
C SER A 705 -17.76 -45.02 -22.11
N PHE A 706 -18.02 -44.38 -23.25
CA PHE A 706 -17.16 -43.35 -23.82
C PHE A 706 -17.17 -42.05 -23.00
N ASN A 707 -18.34 -41.60 -22.54
CA ASN A 707 -18.46 -40.37 -21.75
C ASN A 707 -18.55 -40.65 -20.24
N ALA A 708 -18.23 -41.86 -19.80
CA ALA A 708 -18.22 -42.23 -18.40
C ALA A 708 -17.31 -41.28 -17.60
N HIS A 709 -17.83 -40.81 -16.46
CA HIS A 709 -17.20 -39.81 -15.59
C HIS A 709 -16.90 -38.45 -16.24
N CYS A 710 -17.51 -38.14 -17.37
CA CYS A 710 -17.58 -36.78 -17.88
C CYS A 710 -18.71 -36.03 -17.18
N ILE A 711 -18.58 -34.71 -17.13
CA ILE A 711 -19.45 -33.80 -16.41
C ILE A 711 -19.95 -32.73 -17.39
N VAL A 712 -21.25 -32.46 -17.33
CA VAL A 712 -21.87 -31.32 -17.99
C VAL A 712 -22.46 -30.40 -16.92
N THR A 713 -22.03 -29.16 -16.90
CA THR A 713 -22.62 -28.08 -16.09
C THR A 713 -23.49 -27.20 -16.98
N VAL A 714 -24.70 -26.88 -16.54
CA VAL A 714 -25.62 -25.99 -17.24
C VAL A 714 -26.03 -24.87 -16.30
N GLU A 715 -25.70 -23.64 -16.69
CA GLU A 715 -26.04 -22.41 -15.98
C GLU A 715 -26.78 -21.45 -16.91
N SER A 716 -27.85 -20.80 -16.43
CA SER A 716 -28.58 -19.80 -17.19
C SER A 716 -28.97 -18.61 -16.32
N ASN A 717 -28.51 -17.43 -16.71
CA ASN A 717 -28.99 -16.14 -16.24
C ASN A 717 -29.77 -15.37 -17.33
N ALA A 718 -30.09 -16.03 -18.45
CA ALA A 718 -30.85 -15.42 -19.54
C ALA A 718 -32.31 -15.18 -19.16
N GLY A 719 -32.90 -14.10 -19.69
CA GLY A 719 -34.31 -13.77 -19.52
C GLY A 719 -35.25 -14.72 -20.28
N TYR A 720 -34.76 -15.37 -21.34
CA TYR A 720 -35.49 -16.40 -22.07
C TYR A 720 -35.18 -17.80 -21.50
N GLY A 721 -36.22 -18.63 -21.36
CA GLY A 721 -36.06 -20.02 -20.93
C GLY A 721 -35.57 -20.94 -22.05
N SER A 722 -34.83 -21.98 -21.69
CA SER A 722 -34.34 -23.04 -22.59
C SER A 722 -34.87 -24.42 -22.16
N GLN A 723 -34.72 -25.43 -23.02
CA GLN A 723 -35.02 -26.82 -22.69
C GLN A 723 -33.75 -27.68 -22.70
N LEU A 724 -33.45 -28.34 -21.58
CA LEU A 724 -32.35 -29.30 -21.43
C LEU A 724 -32.87 -30.73 -21.67
N TYR A 725 -32.37 -31.37 -22.72
CA TYR A 725 -32.62 -32.77 -23.06
C TYR A 725 -31.47 -33.62 -22.52
N ILE A 726 -31.76 -34.45 -21.52
CA ILE A 726 -30.77 -35.29 -20.85
C ILE A 726 -31.44 -36.58 -20.33
N ASP A 727 -30.84 -37.75 -20.56
CA ASP A 727 -31.37 -39.06 -20.14
C ASP A 727 -32.84 -39.31 -20.54
N GLY A 728 -33.22 -38.88 -21.74
CA GLY A 728 -34.60 -39.00 -22.25
C GLY A 728 -35.62 -38.12 -21.53
N ARG A 729 -35.18 -37.21 -20.65
CA ARG A 729 -36.00 -36.22 -19.96
C ARG A 729 -35.82 -34.85 -20.60
N VAL A 730 -36.84 -34.00 -20.43
CA VAL A 730 -36.79 -32.59 -20.81
C VAL A 730 -36.94 -31.75 -19.53
N ILE A 731 -35.93 -30.95 -19.22
CA ILE A 731 -35.85 -30.11 -18.04
C ILE A 731 -35.95 -28.64 -18.48
N SER A 732 -36.80 -27.85 -17.81
CA SER A 732 -36.89 -26.42 -18.08
C SER A 732 -35.71 -25.68 -17.44
N VAL A 733 -34.95 -24.94 -18.25
CA VAL A 733 -33.81 -24.12 -17.83
C VAL A 733 -34.24 -22.66 -17.84
N MET A 734 -34.44 -22.08 -16.67
CA MET A 734 -34.89 -20.70 -16.49
C MET A 734 -33.77 -19.85 -15.89
N ARG A 735 -33.97 -18.52 -15.79
CA ARG A 735 -33.03 -17.63 -15.11
C ARG A 735 -32.75 -18.11 -13.68
N GLY A 736 -31.47 -18.21 -13.32
CA GLY A 736 -30.99 -18.76 -12.06
C GLY A 736 -30.78 -20.29 -12.05
N PHE A 737 -31.09 -21.01 -13.15
CA PHE A 737 -30.80 -22.43 -13.24
C PHE A 737 -29.29 -22.67 -13.20
N ALA A 738 -28.82 -23.54 -12.30
CA ALA A 738 -27.43 -23.93 -12.19
C ALA A 738 -27.36 -25.39 -11.69
N LYS A 739 -27.08 -26.34 -12.59
CA LYS A 739 -26.96 -27.77 -12.26
C LYS A 739 -25.79 -28.41 -12.98
N SER A 740 -25.20 -29.41 -12.35
CA SER A 740 -24.17 -30.26 -12.96
C SER A 740 -24.59 -31.71 -12.98
N TYR A 741 -24.16 -32.44 -14.01
CA TYR A 741 -24.49 -33.83 -14.24
C TYR A 741 -23.22 -34.62 -14.53
N ILE A 742 -23.02 -35.76 -13.88
CA ILE A 742 -21.94 -36.71 -14.14
C ILE A 742 -22.47 -37.98 -14.80
N SER A 743 -21.83 -38.42 -15.87
CA SER A 743 -22.16 -39.69 -16.53
C SER A 743 -21.59 -40.86 -15.75
N SER A 744 -22.42 -41.86 -15.43
CA SER A 744 -22.01 -43.17 -14.92
C SER A 744 -21.56 -44.14 -16.02
N GLY A 745 -21.68 -43.72 -17.29
CA GLY A 745 -21.56 -44.58 -18.46
C GLY A 745 -22.85 -45.28 -18.88
N SER A 746 -23.92 -45.16 -18.09
CA SER A 746 -25.27 -45.65 -18.43
C SER A 746 -26.38 -44.63 -18.14
N SER A 747 -26.13 -43.65 -17.29
CA SER A 747 -27.02 -42.52 -16.99
C SER A 747 -26.23 -41.25 -16.65
N TRP A 748 -26.83 -40.09 -16.81
CA TRP A 748 -26.39 -38.79 -16.29
C TRP A 748 -27.06 -38.51 -14.94
N ASN A 749 -26.25 -38.32 -13.91
CA ASN A 749 -26.72 -38.15 -12.54
C ASN A 749 -26.35 -36.76 -12.04
N GLU A 750 -27.27 -36.07 -11.36
CA GLU A 750 -26.96 -34.76 -10.76
C GLU A 750 -25.78 -34.89 -9.78
N CYS A 751 -24.86 -33.93 -9.85
CA CYS A 751 -23.67 -33.90 -9.00
C CYS A 751 -23.30 -32.48 -8.57
N ILE A 752 -22.54 -32.41 -7.48
CA ILE A 752 -21.84 -31.19 -7.06
C ILE A 752 -20.45 -31.21 -7.70
N VAL A 753 -20.04 -30.08 -8.27
CA VAL A 753 -18.69 -29.89 -8.82
C VAL A 753 -17.97 -28.88 -7.92
N LEU A 754 -16.80 -29.25 -7.41
CA LEU A 754 -15.94 -28.36 -6.65
C LEU A 754 -14.73 -27.96 -7.48
N ASP A 755 -14.50 -26.66 -7.64
CA ASP A 755 -13.33 -26.10 -8.32
C ASP A 755 -12.26 -25.60 -7.33
N GLY A 756 -11.13 -25.13 -7.86
CA GLY A 756 -10.02 -24.57 -7.08
C GLY A 756 -10.33 -23.24 -6.38
N GLU A 757 -11.35 -22.50 -6.82
CA GLU A 757 -11.73 -21.20 -6.25
C GLU A 757 -12.67 -21.34 -5.03
N MET A 758 -13.36 -22.47 -4.90
CA MET A 758 -14.22 -22.74 -3.75
C MET A 758 -13.41 -22.95 -2.47
N SER A 759 -13.46 -21.96 -1.56
CA SER A 759 -12.84 -22.04 -0.23
C SER A 759 -13.42 -23.20 0.61
N ARG A 760 -12.54 -23.92 1.33
CA ARG A 760 -12.89 -25.17 2.01
C ARG A 760 -12.38 -25.21 3.44
N VAL A 761 -13.09 -25.92 4.31
CA VAL A 761 -12.68 -26.20 5.70
C VAL A 761 -13.19 -27.57 6.13
N THR A 762 -12.45 -28.24 7.02
CA THR A 762 -12.98 -29.38 7.78
C THR A 762 -13.39 -28.89 9.16
N ALA A 763 -14.68 -28.92 9.48
CA ALA A 763 -15.20 -28.49 10.77
C ALA A 763 -14.76 -29.48 11.87
N PRO A 764 -14.29 -29.00 13.03
CA PRO A 764 -14.04 -29.84 14.19
C PRO A 764 -15.33 -30.53 14.64
N ASN A 765 -15.25 -31.81 15.05
CA ASN A 765 -16.43 -32.54 15.52
C ASN A 765 -17.01 -32.00 16.84
N SER A 766 -16.27 -31.13 17.54
CA SER A 766 -16.77 -30.37 18.70
C SER A 766 -17.62 -29.14 18.31
N GLU A 767 -17.63 -28.74 17.03
CA GLU A 767 -18.22 -27.49 16.54
C GLU A 767 -19.26 -27.72 15.43
N LEU A 768 -20.17 -28.67 15.65
CA LEU A 768 -21.20 -29.06 14.68
C LEU A 768 -22.61 -28.55 15.03
N SER A 769 -22.70 -27.55 15.91
CA SER A 769 -23.96 -26.87 16.22
C SER A 769 -24.37 -25.92 15.09
N GLN A 770 -25.65 -25.58 15.03
CA GLN A 770 -26.18 -24.64 14.03
C GLN A 770 -25.43 -23.30 14.00
N PRO A 771 -25.14 -22.62 15.13
CA PRO A 771 -24.34 -21.40 15.12
C PRO A 771 -22.91 -21.60 14.59
N ALA A 772 -22.24 -22.71 14.97
CA ALA A 772 -20.88 -22.99 14.54
C ALA A 772 -20.79 -23.27 13.03
N LEU A 773 -21.67 -24.13 12.50
CA LEU A 773 -21.74 -24.39 11.06
C LEU A 773 -22.13 -23.14 10.26
N THR A 774 -22.97 -22.25 10.82
CA THR A 774 -23.26 -20.94 10.20
C THR A 774 -21.98 -20.10 10.07
N ALA A 775 -21.15 -20.05 11.12
CA ALA A 775 -19.89 -19.32 11.08
C ALA A 775 -18.94 -19.87 10.01
N PHE A 776 -18.79 -21.19 9.90
CA PHE A 776 -18.00 -21.82 8.83
C PHE A 776 -18.55 -21.52 7.43
N LEU A 777 -19.86 -21.63 7.22
CA LEU A 777 -20.49 -21.41 5.91
C LEU A 777 -20.44 -19.94 5.45
N ASN A 778 -20.34 -18.99 6.39
CA ASN A 778 -20.13 -17.59 6.06
C ASN A 778 -18.73 -17.35 5.44
N LYS A 779 -17.71 -18.10 5.89
CA LYS A 779 -16.31 -17.98 5.44
C LYS A 779 -15.96 -18.91 4.27
N HIS A 780 -16.51 -20.13 4.28
CA HIS A 780 -16.11 -21.20 3.38
C HIS A 780 -17.26 -21.60 2.45
N ARG A 781 -16.97 -21.84 1.18
CA ARG A 781 -17.98 -22.39 0.24
C ARG A 781 -18.28 -23.86 0.51
N VAL A 782 -17.30 -24.60 1.01
CA VAL A 782 -17.41 -26.03 1.31
C VAL A 782 -17.03 -26.30 2.77
N VAL A 783 -17.94 -26.92 3.51
CA VAL A 783 -17.69 -27.39 4.88
C VAL A 783 -17.73 -28.91 4.88
N ARG A 784 -16.60 -29.54 5.22
CA ARG A 784 -16.49 -30.98 5.40
C ARG A 784 -16.58 -31.34 6.88
N VAL A 785 -17.38 -32.33 7.20
CA VAL A 785 -17.44 -32.99 8.51
C VAL A 785 -16.90 -34.39 8.34
N ALA A 786 -15.85 -34.73 9.09
CA ALA A 786 -15.19 -36.02 8.98
C ALA A 786 -15.01 -36.65 10.35
N MET A 787 -15.53 -37.86 10.49
CA MET A 787 -15.63 -38.54 11.77
C MET A 787 -14.99 -39.92 11.70
N TRP A 788 -14.29 -40.30 12.77
CA TRP A 788 -13.68 -41.62 12.96
C TRP A 788 -13.69 -42.00 14.44
N ASP A 789 -13.37 -43.25 14.76
CA ASP A 789 -13.33 -43.69 16.15
C ASP A 789 -12.27 -42.90 16.95
N GLY A 790 -12.71 -42.23 18.01
CA GLY A 790 -11.89 -41.30 18.80
C GLY A 790 -12.03 -39.82 18.43
N ASN A 791 -12.68 -39.49 17.31
CA ASN A 791 -13.04 -38.13 16.92
C ASN A 791 -14.43 -38.14 16.25
N TRP A 792 -15.48 -38.07 17.07
CA TRP A 792 -16.87 -38.29 16.66
C TRP A 792 -17.81 -37.33 17.40
N ALA A 793 -18.93 -36.98 16.75
CA ALA A 793 -20.01 -36.20 17.34
C ALA A 793 -21.35 -36.95 17.28
N SER A 794 -22.17 -36.82 18.32
CA SER A 794 -23.49 -37.43 18.37
C SER A 794 -24.51 -36.78 17.45
N SER A 795 -24.34 -35.50 17.11
CA SER A 795 -25.24 -34.77 16.24
C SER A 795 -24.50 -33.75 15.35
N ILE A 796 -25.13 -33.43 14.22
CA ILE A 796 -24.78 -32.35 13.31
C ILE A 796 -26.04 -31.52 13.10
N ASP A 797 -26.03 -30.24 13.45
CA ASP A 797 -27.19 -29.37 13.34
C ASP A 797 -26.96 -28.33 12.25
N VAL A 798 -27.43 -28.63 11.03
CA VAL A 798 -27.22 -27.77 9.86
C VAL A 798 -28.15 -26.56 9.91
N PRO A 799 -27.66 -25.32 9.71
CA PRO A 799 -28.52 -24.14 9.65
C PRO A 799 -29.52 -24.22 8.50
N PRO A 800 -30.73 -23.66 8.63
CA PRO A 800 -31.69 -23.56 7.53
C PRO A 800 -31.04 -22.94 6.30
N ALA A 801 -31.42 -23.43 5.12
CA ALA A 801 -31.03 -22.81 3.87
C ALA A 801 -31.61 -21.39 3.80
N SER A 802 -30.82 -20.46 3.27
CA SER A 802 -31.17 -19.05 3.16
C SER A 802 -30.36 -18.41 2.04
N HIS A 803 -30.77 -17.23 1.59
CA HIS A 803 -30.01 -16.48 0.58
C HIS A 803 -28.53 -16.30 0.96
N ALA A 804 -28.20 -16.18 2.26
CA ALA A 804 -26.83 -16.03 2.75
C ALA A 804 -25.95 -17.27 2.54
N ASN A 805 -26.54 -18.47 2.54
CA ASN A 805 -25.82 -19.74 2.31
C ASN A 805 -26.16 -20.37 0.95
N ASN A 806 -26.76 -19.63 0.02
CA ASN A 806 -26.97 -20.11 -1.34
C ASN A 806 -25.63 -20.50 -2.00
N GLY A 807 -25.60 -21.67 -2.65
CA GLY A 807 -24.41 -22.23 -3.29
C GLY A 807 -23.37 -22.83 -2.35
N ARG A 808 -23.66 -22.93 -1.04
CA ARG A 808 -22.75 -23.56 -0.07
C ARG A 808 -22.93 -25.07 -0.03
N VAL A 809 -21.84 -25.78 0.22
CA VAL A 809 -21.77 -27.25 0.22
C VAL A 809 -21.43 -27.78 1.60
N ILE A 810 -22.15 -28.80 2.05
CA ILE A 810 -21.81 -29.60 3.23
C ILE A 810 -21.47 -31.01 2.77
N MET A 811 -20.32 -31.52 3.21
CA MET A 811 -19.89 -32.89 2.98
C MET A 811 -19.78 -33.61 4.31
N ILE A 812 -20.34 -34.80 4.43
CA ILE A 812 -20.25 -35.62 5.64
C ILE A 812 -19.58 -36.94 5.28
N ASP A 813 -18.48 -37.27 5.94
CA ASP A 813 -17.75 -38.54 5.83
C ASP A 813 -17.72 -39.21 7.21
N GLN A 814 -18.64 -40.15 7.42
CA GLN A 814 -18.83 -40.82 8.71
C GLN A 814 -18.16 -42.19 8.74
N LYS A 815 -16.96 -42.29 9.30
CA LYS A 815 -16.23 -43.56 9.47
C LYS A 815 -16.28 -44.11 10.90
N ALA A 816 -16.84 -43.37 11.84
CA ALA A 816 -16.97 -43.79 13.23
C ALA A 816 -18.01 -44.91 13.40
N THR A 817 -17.82 -45.71 14.45
CA THR A 817 -18.65 -46.86 14.77
C THR A 817 -20.03 -46.46 15.32
N TYR A 818 -20.14 -45.31 15.98
CA TYR A 818 -21.40 -44.79 16.51
C TYR A 818 -22.16 -43.96 15.45
N THR A 819 -23.47 -44.19 15.34
CA THR A 819 -24.36 -43.41 14.45
C THR A 819 -24.49 -41.97 14.93
N THR A 820 -24.45 -41.02 14.00
CA THR A 820 -24.67 -39.58 14.26
C THR A 820 -26.06 -39.15 13.80
N GLN A 821 -26.70 -38.23 14.52
CA GLN A 821 -27.98 -37.63 14.10
C GLN A 821 -27.73 -36.35 13.31
N LEU A 822 -28.15 -36.29 12.05
CA LEU A 822 -28.06 -35.09 11.21
C LEU A 822 -29.42 -34.36 11.21
N THR A 823 -29.46 -33.17 11.79
CA THR A 823 -30.60 -32.25 11.66
C THR A 823 -30.40 -31.37 10.42
N ILE A 824 -31.24 -31.53 9.40
CA ILE A 824 -31.18 -30.75 8.14
C ILE A 824 -32.58 -30.62 7.52
N ASN A 825 -32.91 -29.44 6.97
CA ASN A 825 -34.25 -29.12 6.44
C ASN A 825 -35.41 -29.40 7.45
N GLY A 826 -35.15 -29.29 8.75
CA GLY A 826 -36.13 -29.61 9.80
C GLY A 826 -36.37 -31.10 10.02
N LEU A 827 -35.61 -31.98 9.35
CA LEU A 827 -35.63 -33.42 9.52
C LEU A 827 -34.44 -33.88 10.36
N ILE A 828 -34.58 -35.01 11.06
CA ILE A 828 -33.50 -35.68 11.76
C ILE A 828 -33.22 -37.00 11.04
N ILE A 829 -32.01 -37.15 10.52
CA ILE A 829 -31.58 -38.27 9.67
C ILE A 829 -30.44 -39.01 10.36
N PRO A 830 -30.53 -40.33 10.60
CA PRO A 830 -29.41 -41.11 11.14
C PRO A 830 -28.31 -41.30 10.08
N VAL A 831 -27.06 -40.98 10.42
CA VAL A 831 -25.87 -41.14 9.59
C VAL A 831 -25.04 -42.32 10.11
N PRO A 832 -25.18 -43.52 9.51
CA PRO A 832 -24.49 -44.73 9.98
C PRO A 832 -23.00 -44.75 9.59
N LYS A 833 -22.24 -45.69 10.17
CA LYS A 833 -20.85 -45.97 9.79
C LYS A 833 -20.74 -46.25 8.28
N GLY A 834 -19.76 -45.61 7.64
CA GLY A 834 -19.48 -45.71 6.21
C GLY A 834 -20.32 -44.78 5.34
N ALA A 835 -21.26 -44.01 5.90
CA ALA A 835 -22.04 -43.07 5.14
C ALA A 835 -21.20 -41.89 4.65
N VAL A 836 -21.37 -41.56 3.36
CA VAL A 836 -20.85 -40.33 2.76
C VAL A 836 -22.03 -39.58 2.14
N MET A 837 -22.22 -38.33 2.54
CA MET A 837 -23.38 -37.53 2.14
C MET A 837 -22.93 -36.14 1.65
N TYR A 838 -23.64 -35.60 0.66
CA TYR A 838 -23.35 -34.29 0.08
C TYR A 838 -24.63 -33.46 0.00
N PHE A 839 -24.55 -32.20 0.42
CA PHE A 839 -25.67 -31.27 0.37
C PHE A 839 -25.24 -29.94 -0.24
N LEU A 840 -26.09 -29.37 -1.11
CA LEU A 840 -25.92 -28.04 -1.70
C LEU A 840 -27.14 -27.19 -1.37
N SER A 841 -26.92 -26.01 -0.80
CA SER A 841 -28.00 -25.04 -0.56
C SER A 841 -28.34 -24.30 -1.85
N ASP A 842 -29.64 -24.22 -2.19
CA ASP A 842 -30.17 -23.36 -3.25
C ASP A 842 -30.70 -22.01 -2.73
N GLY A 843 -30.43 -21.72 -1.45
CA GLY A 843 -30.92 -20.54 -0.76
C GLY A 843 -32.33 -20.67 -0.15
N SER A 844 -33.02 -21.79 -0.41
CA SER A 844 -34.34 -22.11 0.14
C SER A 844 -34.36 -23.47 0.86
N GLN A 845 -33.63 -24.45 0.34
CA GLN A 845 -33.46 -25.79 0.89
C GLN A 845 -32.04 -26.32 0.70
N TRP A 846 -31.64 -27.27 1.55
CA TRP A 846 -30.44 -28.09 1.32
C TRP A 846 -30.80 -29.30 0.48
N ASN A 847 -30.35 -29.35 -0.76
CA ASN A 847 -30.60 -30.46 -1.67
C ASN A 847 -29.55 -31.55 -1.49
N ASP A 848 -29.97 -32.81 -1.38
CA ASP A 848 -29.07 -33.95 -1.28
C ASP A 848 -28.56 -34.39 -2.66
N TYR A 849 -27.28 -34.73 -2.73
CA TYR A 849 -26.65 -35.21 -3.96
C TYR A 849 -25.97 -36.55 -3.71
N ALA A 850 -26.16 -37.49 -4.64
CA ALA A 850 -25.50 -38.80 -4.60
C ALA A 850 -24.02 -38.73 -5.02
N HIS A 851 -23.65 -37.69 -5.78
CA HIS A 851 -22.33 -37.55 -6.36
C HIS A 851 -21.73 -36.17 -6.12
N LEU A 852 -20.44 -36.15 -5.84
CA LEU A 852 -19.61 -34.95 -5.78
C LEU A 852 -18.30 -35.24 -6.51
N THR A 853 -17.85 -34.29 -7.31
CA THR A 853 -16.56 -34.37 -8.01
C THR A 853 -15.73 -33.14 -7.71
N ASP A 854 -14.50 -33.36 -7.26
CA ASP A 854 -13.51 -32.32 -7.07
C ASP A 854 -12.61 -32.25 -8.30
N THR A 855 -12.57 -31.08 -8.93
CA THR A 855 -11.84 -30.84 -10.19
C THR A 855 -10.46 -30.26 -9.94
N SER A 856 -10.07 -30.12 -8.68
CA SER A 856 -8.86 -29.45 -8.23
C SER A 856 -8.03 -30.31 -7.28
N ILE A 857 -6.75 -29.99 -7.13
CA ILE A 857 -5.86 -30.57 -6.12
C ILE A 857 -5.22 -29.48 -5.28
N GLU A 858 -4.79 -29.84 -4.06
CA GLU A 858 -3.94 -28.95 -3.26
C GLU A 858 -2.55 -28.85 -3.89
N ARG A 859 -1.98 -27.65 -3.90
CA ARG A 859 -0.68 -27.35 -4.50
C ARG A 859 0.16 -26.56 -3.51
N SER A 860 1.26 -27.16 -3.03
CA SER A 860 2.17 -26.56 -2.05
C SER A 860 3.60 -26.53 -2.61
N PRO A 861 4.35 -25.41 -2.45
CA PRO A 861 5.75 -25.34 -2.84
C PRO A 861 6.64 -26.33 -2.07
N GLN A 862 7.64 -26.89 -2.76
CA GLN A 862 8.71 -27.69 -2.16
C GLN A 862 9.91 -26.84 -1.73
N ALA A 863 10.11 -25.67 -2.36
CA ALA A 863 11.14 -24.71 -2.02
C ALA A 863 10.56 -23.29 -2.01
N PHE A 864 11.07 -22.45 -1.11
CA PHE A 864 10.56 -21.11 -0.82
C PHE A 864 11.68 -20.09 -0.93
N GLY A 865 11.45 -19.02 -1.70
CA GLY A 865 12.38 -17.89 -1.77
C GLY A 865 13.75 -18.23 -2.32
N VAL A 866 13.80 -19.15 -3.29
CA VAL A 866 15.06 -19.58 -3.93
C VAL A 866 15.20 -18.96 -5.32
N PRO A 867 16.43 -18.84 -5.86
CA PRO A 867 16.62 -18.45 -7.26
C PRO A 867 15.95 -19.43 -8.23
N VAL A 868 15.24 -18.90 -9.23
CA VAL A 868 14.45 -19.68 -10.19
C VAL A 868 14.79 -19.33 -11.64
N SER A 869 14.74 -20.34 -12.50
CA SER A 869 14.52 -20.15 -13.93
C SER A 869 13.03 -20.38 -14.22
N THR A 870 12.30 -19.34 -14.61
CA THR A 870 10.91 -19.43 -15.04
C THR A 870 10.86 -19.68 -16.54
N ILE A 871 10.37 -20.86 -16.93
CA ILE A 871 10.24 -21.26 -18.33
C ILE A 871 8.85 -20.87 -18.81
N VAL A 872 8.78 -20.08 -19.88
CA VAL A 872 7.52 -19.59 -20.45
C VAL A 872 7.44 -19.80 -21.96
N GLY A 873 6.21 -19.86 -22.47
CA GLY A 873 5.94 -19.79 -23.90
C GLY A 873 4.55 -20.29 -24.29
N TYR A 874 4.41 -20.59 -25.58
CA TYR A 874 3.16 -21.07 -26.16
C TYR A 874 3.33 -22.45 -26.77
N TYR A 875 2.29 -23.27 -26.66
CA TYR A 875 2.27 -24.58 -27.28
C TYR A 875 0.91 -24.95 -27.85
N ASP A 876 0.95 -25.71 -28.94
CA ASP A 876 -0.23 -26.27 -29.58
C ASP A 876 -0.23 -27.79 -29.43
N PRO A 877 -1.10 -28.35 -28.58
CA PRO A 877 -1.27 -29.80 -28.48
C PRO A 877 -1.64 -30.49 -29.80
N GLN A 878 -2.27 -29.75 -30.71
CA GLN A 878 -2.74 -30.26 -32.00
C GLN A 878 -1.68 -30.14 -33.11
N THR A 879 -0.56 -29.44 -32.83
CA THR A 879 0.56 -29.25 -33.76
C THR A 879 0.18 -28.57 -35.09
N GLU A 880 -0.92 -27.81 -35.14
CA GLU A 880 -1.32 -27.04 -36.33
C GLU A 880 -0.72 -25.62 -36.30
N LEU A 881 -0.52 -25.06 -35.11
CA LEU A 881 0.20 -23.81 -34.87
C LEU A 881 1.63 -24.11 -34.38
N GLN A 882 2.57 -23.26 -34.78
CA GLN A 882 3.97 -23.40 -34.38
C GLN A 882 4.16 -23.07 -32.90
N SER A 883 4.44 -24.09 -32.09
CA SER A 883 4.78 -23.92 -30.68
C SER A 883 6.13 -23.21 -30.51
N TYR A 884 6.29 -22.47 -29.41
CA TYR A 884 7.46 -21.63 -29.18
C TYR A 884 7.81 -21.54 -27.69
N ILE A 885 9.05 -21.88 -27.36
CA ILE A 885 9.64 -21.69 -26.03
C ILE A 885 10.44 -20.38 -26.04
N TYR A 886 10.16 -19.46 -25.13
CA TYR A 886 10.90 -18.22 -24.99
C TYR A 886 12.24 -18.44 -24.25
N PRO A 887 13.17 -17.46 -24.25
CA PRO A 887 14.27 -17.47 -23.28
C PRO A 887 13.75 -17.68 -21.86
N ALA A 888 14.49 -18.42 -21.03
CA ALA A 888 14.13 -18.53 -19.62
C ALA A 888 14.23 -17.16 -18.94
N LEU A 889 13.33 -16.91 -18.00
CA LEU A 889 13.38 -15.73 -17.14
C LEU A 889 14.12 -16.11 -15.86
N HIS A 890 15.08 -15.31 -15.42
CA HIS A 890 15.89 -15.63 -14.26
C HIS A 890 15.56 -14.68 -13.11
N GLY A 891 15.06 -15.22 -11.99
CA GLY A 891 14.62 -14.45 -10.83
C GLY A 891 15.34 -14.87 -9.55
N ALA A 892 15.58 -13.93 -8.64
CA ALA A 892 16.34 -14.19 -7.41
C ALA A 892 15.54 -14.91 -6.31
N TYR A 893 14.21 -14.79 -6.36
CA TYR A 893 13.30 -15.27 -5.33
C TYR A 893 12.03 -15.83 -5.95
N GLY A 894 11.79 -17.14 -5.79
CA GLY A 894 10.59 -17.79 -6.29
C GLY A 894 10.26 -19.08 -5.56
N PHE A 895 9.18 -19.72 -6.00
CA PHE A 895 8.66 -20.95 -5.43
C PHE A 895 8.74 -22.09 -6.45
N ILE A 896 9.17 -23.27 -6.00
CA ILE A 896 9.35 -24.47 -6.85
C ILE A 896 8.36 -25.54 -6.40
N TYR A 897 7.78 -26.25 -7.36
CA TYR A 897 6.81 -27.32 -7.13
C TYR A 897 7.36 -28.66 -7.61
N ALA A 898 6.74 -29.75 -7.12
CA ALA A 898 7.03 -31.09 -7.58
C ALA A 898 6.79 -31.22 -9.10
N ASP A 899 7.58 -32.07 -9.74
CA ASP A 899 7.29 -32.51 -11.10
C ASP A 899 6.14 -33.55 -11.10
N ASP A 900 5.53 -33.76 -12.25
CA ASP A 900 4.37 -34.64 -12.43
C ASP A 900 4.78 -36.02 -12.99
N SER A 901 6.08 -36.38 -12.93
CA SER A 901 6.63 -37.61 -13.50
C SER A 901 5.93 -38.89 -13.02
N ALA A 902 5.41 -38.90 -11.78
CA ALA A 902 4.75 -40.07 -11.20
C ALA A 902 3.32 -40.32 -11.72
N THR A 903 2.67 -39.32 -12.33
CA THR A 903 1.26 -39.39 -12.76
C THR A 903 1.08 -39.23 -14.28
N LEU A 904 2.14 -38.85 -15.00
CA LEU A 904 2.15 -38.68 -16.44
C LEU A 904 2.11 -40.01 -17.21
N ILE A 905 1.40 -40.01 -18.33
CA ILE A 905 1.40 -41.09 -19.33
C ILE A 905 1.91 -40.59 -20.69
N ASP A 906 2.35 -41.48 -21.57
CA ASP A 906 3.00 -41.10 -22.84
C ASP A 906 2.12 -40.27 -23.79
N THR A 907 0.80 -40.41 -23.68
CA THR A 907 -0.17 -39.63 -24.48
C THR A 907 -0.35 -38.20 -23.97
N ASP A 908 0.10 -37.88 -22.75
CA ASP A 908 0.00 -36.54 -22.23
C ASP A 908 0.93 -35.56 -22.97
N CYS A 909 0.46 -34.33 -23.13
CA CYS A 909 1.29 -33.17 -23.38
C CYS A 909 2.06 -32.83 -22.09
N GLN A 910 3.36 -32.66 -22.24
CA GLN A 910 4.27 -32.48 -21.12
C GLN A 910 5.47 -31.63 -21.51
N LEU A 911 5.96 -30.83 -20.56
CA LEU A 911 7.22 -30.09 -20.67
C LEU A 911 8.32 -30.86 -19.96
N TRP A 912 9.42 -31.13 -20.67
CA TRP A 912 10.60 -31.79 -20.15
C TRP A 912 11.71 -30.77 -19.94
N VAL A 913 12.33 -30.79 -18.77
CA VAL A 913 13.57 -30.08 -18.50
C VAL A 913 14.66 -31.12 -18.25
N THR A 914 15.60 -31.21 -19.18
CA THR A 914 16.72 -32.15 -19.08
C THR A 914 17.98 -31.44 -18.64
N SER A 915 18.53 -31.92 -17.52
CA SER A 915 19.83 -31.58 -16.96
C SER A 915 20.72 -32.85 -16.97
N PRO A 916 22.05 -32.74 -16.81
CA PRO A 916 22.91 -33.90 -16.59
C PRO A 916 22.39 -34.79 -15.44
N GLY A 917 21.96 -36.01 -15.75
CA GLY A 917 21.52 -37.00 -14.75
C GLY A 917 20.08 -36.83 -14.21
N GLN A 918 19.32 -35.82 -14.64
CA GLN A 918 17.93 -35.60 -14.19
C GLN A 918 17.04 -35.10 -15.35
N THR A 919 15.80 -35.58 -15.39
CA THR A 919 14.76 -35.00 -16.25
C THR A 919 13.52 -34.74 -15.41
N LEU A 920 13.13 -33.47 -15.31
CA LEU A 920 11.88 -33.06 -14.70
C LEU A 920 10.78 -33.05 -15.76
N ARG A 921 9.58 -33.50 -15.42
CA ARG A 921 8.43 -33.55 -16.34
C ARG A 921 7.22 -32.87 -15.73
N PHE A 922 6.62 -31.95 -16.47
CA PHE A 922 5.47 -31.17 -16.01
C PHE A 922 4.29 -31.41 -16.93
N LYS A 923 3.12 -31.69 -16.35
CA LYS A 923 1.89 -31.91 -17.12
C LYS A 923 1.41 -30.61 -17.73
N LEU A 924 0.99 -30.70 -19.00
CA LEU A 924 0.33 -29.64 -19.75
C LEU A 924 -1.05 -30.14 -20.22
N ASP A 925 -1.92 -29.22 -20.65
CA ASP A 925 -3.21 -29.58 -21.25
C ASP A 925 -3.03 -30.28 -22.61
N ASN A 926 -3.75 -31.39 -22.80
CA ASN A 926 -3.72 -32.24 -24.00
C ASN A 926 -4.48 -31.65 -25.21
N ASN A 927 -5.21 -30.55 -24.99
CA ASN A 927 -6.05 -29.90 -26.00
C ASN A 927 -5.85 -28.39 -25.92
N ARG A 928 -6.03 -27.69 -27.05
CA ARG A 928 -6.19 -26.24 -27.02
C ARG A 928 -7.38 -25.91 -26.13
N ILE A 929 -7.16 -25.04 -25.15
CA ILE A 929 -8.20 -24.60 -24.25
C ILE A 929 -9.15 -23.65 -24.99
N ARG A 930 -8.58 -22.73 -25.78
CA ARG A 930 -9.30 -21.88 -26.71
C ARG A 930 -8.94 -22.28 -28.13
N SER A 931 -9.94 -22.69 -28.92
CA SER A 931 -9.71 -23.31 -30.24
C SER A 931 -8.89 -22.47 -31.21
N SER A 932 -8.99 -21.14 -31.13
CA SER A 932 -8.34 -20.19 -32.04
C SER A 932 -6.88 -19.89 -31.72
N VAL A 933 -6.35 -20.32 -30.57
CA VAL A 933 -5.01 -19.95 -30.10
C VAL A 933 -4.30 -21.09 -29.36
N MET A 934 -2.98 -21.01 -29.29
CA MET A 934 -2.14 -21.86 -28.46
C MET A 934 -2.42 -21.67 -26.96
N ASN A 935 -2.08 -22.68 -26.18
CA ASN A 935 -2.03 -22.57 -24.72
C ASN A 935 -0.71 -21.91 -24.31
N ALA A 936 -0.69 -21.22 -23.17
CA ALA A 936 0.53 -20.74 -22.52
C ALA A 936 1.02 -21.75 -21.48
N PHE A 937 2.33 -21.79 -21.24
CA PHE A 937 2.93 -22.53 -20.13
C PHE A 937 3.89 -21.64 -19.35
N HIS A 938 4.02 -21.92 -18.04
CA HIS A 938 4.79 -21.13 -17.08
C HIS A 938 5.19 -22.01 -15.90
N ILE A 939 6.47 -22.35 -15.79
CA ILE A 939 6.98 -23.30 -14.79
C ILE A 939 8.27 -22.78 -14.16
N ASN A 940 8.34 -22.77 -12.84
CA ASN A 940 9.57 -22.51 -12.09
C ASN A 940 10.37 -23.79 -11.88
N ILE A 941 11.65 -23.72 -12.20
CA ILE A 941 12.66 -24.69 -11.78
C ILE A 941 13.78 -23.96 -11.01
N ALA A 942 14.56 -24.69 -10.23
CA ALA A 942 15.72 -24.11 -9.55
C ALA A 942 16.69 -23.50 -10.57
N GLU A 943 17.25 -22.33 -10.29
CA GLU A 943 18.34 -21.77 -11.09
C GLU A 943 19.56 -22.71 -11.08
N SER A 944 20.32 -22.75 -12.18
CA SER A 944 21.49 -23.60 -12.32
C SER A 944 22.53 -22.88 -13.17
N SER A 945 23.81 -23.10 -12.86
CA SER A 945 24.93 -22.67 -13.71
C SER A 945 25.06 -23.49 -15.00
N GLU A 946 24.34 -24.60 -15.11
CA GLU A 946 24.37 -25.48 -16.26
C GLU A 946 23.31 -25.11 -17.30
N ARG A 947 23.67 -25.28 -18.58
CA ARG A 947 22.71 -25.19 -19.69
C ARG A 947 21.77 -26.39 -19.65
N ARG A 948 20.48 -26.13 -19.86
CA ARG A 948 19.44 -27.17 -19.82
C ARG A 948 18.65 -27.18 -21.10
N THR A 949 18.14 -28.35 -21.47
CA THR A 949 17.31 -28.49 -22.66
C THR A 949 15.85 -28.58 -22.24
N VAL A 950 15.01 -27.73 -22.81
CA VAL A 950 13.56 -27.74 -22.62
C VAL A 950 12.90 -28.31 -23.87
N LYS A 951 12.02 -29.29 -23.70
CA LYS A 951 11.22 -29.87 -24.79
C LYS A 951 9.75 -29.86 -24.42
N ILE A 952 8.89 -29.59 -25.39
CA ILE A 952 7.47 -29.89 -25.27
C ILE A 952 7.20 -31.15 -26.07
N ILE A 953 6.56 -32.13 -25.45
CA ILE A 953 6.22 -33.41 -26.04
C ILE A 953 4.73 -33.61 -25.89
N CYS A 954 4.04 -33.90 -26.99
CA CYS A 954 2.60 -34.20 -27.01
C CYS A 954 2.38 -35.50 -27.79
N ASN A 955 1.58 -36.42 -27.24
CA ASN A 955 1.36 -37.74 -27.84
C ASN A 955 2.68 -38.46 -28.20
N GLY A 956 3.66 -38.42 -27.29
CA GLY A 956 5.00 -38.99 -27.48
C GLY A 956 5.89 -38.32 -28.53
N LYS A 957 5.45 -37.24 -29.18
CA LYS A 957 6.23 -36.52 -30.21
C LYS A 957 6.73 -35.18 -29.69
N THR A 958 8.01 -34.88 -29.93
CA THR A 958 8.57 -33.55 -29.65
C THR A 958 7.95 -32.51 -30.58
N VAL A 959 7.33 -31.49 -30.00
CA VAL A 959 6.65 -30.39 -30.68
C VAL A 959 7.59 -29.20 -30.86
N VAL A 960 8.36 -28.86 -29.82
CA VAL A 960 9.36 -27.79 -29.84
C VAL A 960 10.46 -28.10 -28.83
N GLU A 961 11.67 -27.64 -29.11
CA GLU A 961 12.85 -27.79 -28.27
C GLU A 961 13.64 -26.48 -28.22
N ARG A 962 14.19 -26.16 -27.05
CA ARG A 962 15.05 -25.00 -26.85
C ARG A 962 16.12 -25.29 -25.80
N LEU A 963 17.33 -24.81 -26.05
CA LEU A 963 18.38 -24.72 -25.04
C LEU A 963 18.14 -23.46 -24.20
N ILE A 964 18.08 -23.60 -22.88
CA ILE A 964 18.03 -22.49 -21.93
C ILE A 964 19.40 -22.28 -21.29
N HIS A 965 19.77 -21.01 -21.16
CA HIS A 965 21.04 -20.56 -20.60
C HIS A 965 20.88 -20.28 -19.10
N PRO A 966 21.96 -20.31 -18.32
CA PRO A 966 21.94 -19.79 -16.94
C PRO A 966 21.79 -18.27 -16.95
N ALA A 967 21.39 -17.69 -15.82
CA ALA A 967 21.38 -16.23 -15.62
C ALA A 967 22.74 -15.60 -15.98
N GLU A 968 22.73 -14.46 -16.68
CA GLU A 968 23.96 -13.77 -17.10
C GLU A 968 24.38 -12.67 -16.10
N VAL A 969 23.49 -12.28 -15.20
CA VAL A 969 23.70 -11.27 -14.16
C VAL A 969 23.45 -11.82 -12.77
N PRO A 970 24.06 -11.23 -11.71
CA PRO A 970 23.73 -11.58 -10.34
C PRO A 970 22.23 -11.35 -10.05
N LEU A 971 21.58 -12.39 -9.56
CA LEU A 971 20.18 -12.33 -9.16
C LEU A 971 20.08 -11.82 -7.72
N THR A 972 19.37 -10.72 -7.51
CA THR A 972 19.21 -10.09 -6.18
C THR A 972 17.75 -9.83 -5.86
N TYR A 973 17.40 -9.93 -4.58
CA TYR A 973 16.13 -9.48 -4.04
C TYR A 973 16.39 -8.67 -2.76
N THR A 974 15.39 -7.91 -2.32
CA THR A 974 15.43 -7.21 -1.03
C THR A 974 14.26 -7.63 -0.16
N VAL A 975 14.45 -7.61 1.16
CA VAL A 975 13.38 -7.76 2.14
C VAL A 975 13.35 -6.50 2.99
N ASN A 976 12.18 -5.86 3.08
CA ASN A 976 11.94 -4.71 3.95
C ASN A 976 10.85 -5.09 4.97
N GLY A 977 11.04 -4.70 6.23
CA GLY A 977 10.16 -5.12 7.33
C GLY A 977 10.71 -6.30 8.11
N GLU A 978 9.85 -7.29 8.42
CA GLU A 978 10.23 -8.55 9.10
C GLU A 978 11.11 -9.46 8.24
#